data_AF-A0A934HI32-F1
#
_entry.id   AF-A0A934HI32-F1
#
_cell.length_a   1.000
_cell.length_b   1.000
_cell.length_c   1.000
_cell.angle_alpha   90.00
_cell.angle_beta   90.00
_cell.angle_gamma   90.00
#
_symmetry.space_group_name_H-M   'P 1'
#
loop_
_entity.id
_entity.type
_entity.pdbx_description
1 polymer ?
#
loop_
_entity_poly.entity_id
_entity_poly.type
_entity_poly.pdbx_seq_one_letter_code
_entity_poly.pdbx_strand_id
1 'polypeptide(L)'
;MSRVGIAELAAQQENWDEAAKQINAVLAALPANSPIASELQKLKTQWRTQQRKLTQELPPASQAVNRWQQEGLSPGVLSAIDHACQIMPAAWFDVPLNERRKLTLATIEAGYFDTARLLLKTAFADNLKRKTVDNLRAELDQALQMRAVSETEAARQALASDNAEHAVHLADIALGFKPDYFPARLVRAEARLAAGQDIAALGDFRALMDKAGDAALQHTARLGAARTLEARRDYEEALTLLDGLTDDTAAALRNRLERRQRGEPVVHLEQVNSVVMHDTLTRATTETHYQGYFAVAVRAARRPWNISLAEWNDRLWAAGFEFVQVLGGLRNFVGDPVFAMRIISKPHPLLPERGHLTLAFLVRVSAPDETTCRELALNLWWTINSVLPLAQDYIYDFQAVADETELKSLLVPFDATNIAEVVRREEVPLQDDDRYAIYPFTPGSNDLQNVCWTLLRQKVPAMISVHLLPTDLMAWERAAFDQIMLGEPTVAPDMQPDSGQIGFRDPVSQWWQGNPQWGRAQANRRMVDALRTQAYVLRVSVASGAGSSSLLPEIVAAALFGPSRPVGEALYGGYEVIRASRADEFEIARHNLAALDIEGWVYTAAPENAARLRHLMGESEAAMVFRLPIPMSQAIPGVPVMEVKPIAPPSNLPMHGVMWGESVARVSGSSLRVMQSVDDRRRHAYVVGKTGTGKSTLLKNLALQDIEAGHGVCVIDPHSDLIEDILARIPEHRVEDVILFDPSDEDRPVGLNLMEAHSEAEKHRIVTEFIGMLVRMYDPHQQGIVGPRFQHNVRNAMLTAMCTDESTLVEVVRALTDIEYVKKILPRIDDPLVRNYWEKQIPSTSDFHKSEILDYLVSKFNRFVGDRLIRNIIGQRHTTIDFRQVMDQKKVLLVNLSKGKIGPESAQFLGLLLVQRLLITALSRADVAPDQRPDFFLYVDEFQNFATELFATVLSEGRKYGVAVTVANQYLTQLDHTIREAIFGNVGTILSFRLGTQDAAILAPEMYPVFGADDLLNLPKFTTCSKLLADGVAARPFTMRTVLDTRPPDQARALRIRELSRQKYGRDAAEVSEDVLARFRASLRSS
;
A
#
# COMPACT_ATOMS: atom_id res chain seq x y z
N MET A 1 -26.00 -77.94 18.74
CA MET A 1 -25.53 -76.57 18.44
C MET A 1 -26.37 -75.49 19.12
N SER A 2 -27.70 -75.62 19.25
CA SER A 2 -28.56 -74.69 20.03
C SER A 2 -28.40 -74.74 21.57
N ARG A 3 -27.33 -75.33 22.10
CA ARG A 3 -26.98 -75.31 23.54
C ARG A 3 -25.58 -74.76 23.83
N VAL A 4 -24.84 -74.29 22.82
CA VAL A 4 -23.49 -73.72 22.99
C VAL A 4 -23.35 -72.51 22.06
N GLY A 5 -23.92 -71.37 22.46
CA GLY A 5 -23.91 -70.09 21.72
C GLY A 5 -22.53 -69.42 21.60
N ILE A 6 -21.44 -70.19 21.57
CA ILE A 6 -20.06 -69.68 21.56
C ILE A 6 -19.64 -69.21 20.16
N ALA A 7 -20.18 -69.81 19.10
CA ALA A 7 -19.86 -69.43 17.72
C ALA A 7 -20.45 -68.06 17.32
N GLU A 8 -21.62 -67.70 17.84
CA GLU A 8 -22.25 -66.38 17.60
C GLU A 8 -21.58 -65.26 18.40
N LEU A 9 -21.12 -65.54 19.63
CA LEU A 9 -20.38 -64.57 20.47
C LEU A 9 -18.98 -64.25 19.92
N ALA A 10 -18.26 -65.25 19.39
CA ALA A 10 -16.92 -65.05 18.82
C ALA A 10 -16.95 -64.29 17.47
N ALA A 11 -17.99 -64.51 16.66
CA ALA A 11 -18.15 -63.82 15.38
C ALA A 11 -18.54 -62.34 15.51
N GLN A 12 -19.13 -61.92 16.63
CA GLN A 12 -19.59 -60.54 16.83
C GLN A 12 -18.57 -59.58 17.48
N GLN A 13 -17.50 -60.08 18.12
CA GLN A 13 -16.55 -59.24 18.87
C GLN A 13 -15.06 -59.43 18.52
N GLU A 14 -14.72 -60.29 17.56
CA GLU A 14 -13.35 -60.56 17.09
C GLU A 14 -12.32 -60.93 18.19
N ASN A 15 -12.77 -61.34 19.38
CA ASN A 15 -11.91 -61.69 20.51
C ASN A 15 -11.63 -63.21 20.56
N TRP A 16 -10.79 -63.67 19.65
CA TRP A 16 -10.54 -65.08 19.37
C TRP A 16 -9.87 -65.86 20.51
N ASP A 17 -9.11 -65.19 21.38
CA ASP A 17 -8.43 -65.84 22.52
C ASP A 17 -9.40 -66.25 23.63
N GLU A 18 -10.41 -65.42 23.90
CA GLU A 18 -11.44 -65.74 24.88
C GLU A 18 -12.33 -66.88 24.37
N ALA A 19 -12.67 -66.86 23.07
CA ALA A 19 -13.40 -67.95 22.43
C ALA A 19 -12.62 -69.28 22.46
N ALA A 20 -11.29 -69.24 22.23
CA ALA A 20 -10.44 -70.43 22.30
C ALA A 20 -10.29 -70.97 23.73
N LYS A 21 -10.32 -70.13 24.77
CA LYS A 21 -10.36 -70.55 26.18
C LYS A 21 -11.67 -71.23 26.53
N GLN A 22 -12.80 -70.66 26.12
CA GLN A 22 -14.13 -71.25 26.37
C GLN A 22 -14.31 -72.60 25.67
N ILE A 23 -13.80 -72.74 24.43
CA ILE A 23 -13.78 -74.04 23.75
C ILE A 23 -12.95 -75.07 24.54
N ASN A 24 -11.82 -74.68 25.15
CA ASN A 24 -11.02 -75.62 25.95
C ASN A 24 -11.75 -76.05 27.23
N ALA A 25 -12.49 -75.15 27.86
CA ALA A 25 -13.31 -75.49 29.02
C ALA A 25 -14.41 -76.50 28.66
N VAL A 26 -15.04 -76.33 27.49
CA VAL A 26 -16.06 -77.28 26.98
C VAL A 26 -15.43 -78.61 26.56
N LEU A 27 -14.27 -78.60 25.89
CA LEU A 27 -13.54 -79.81 25.51
C LEU A 27 -13.10 -80.62 26.73
N ALA A 28 -12.71 -79.97 27.82
CA ALA A 28 -12.31 -80.64 29.07
C ALA A 28 -13.48 -81.36 29.76
N ALA A 29 -14.72 -80.95 29.51
CA ALA A 29 -15.93 -81.55 30.06
C ALA A 29 -16.54 -82.66 29.19
N LEU A 30 -15.96 -82.92 28.00
CA LEU A 30 -16.47 -83.92 27.06
C LEU A 30 -15.65 -85.22 27.09
N PRO A 31 -16.30 -86.40 26.94
CA PRO A 31 -15.58 -87.67 26.81
C PRO A 31 -14.64 -87.68 25.60
N ALA A 32 -13.45 -88.28 25.74
CA ALA A 32 -12.35 -88.19 24.78
C ALA A 32 -12.69 -88.64 23.33
N ASN A 33 -13.73 -89.45 23.13
CA ASN A 33 -14.17 -89.93 21.81
C ASN A 33 -15.49 -89.29 21.32
N SER A 34 -15.88 -88.13 21.85
CA SER A 34 -17.08 -87.42 21.39
C SER A 34 -16.88 -86.83 19.99
N PRO A 35 -17.78 -87.09 19.01
CA PRO A 35 -17.74 -86.45 17.69
C PRO A 35 -17.77 -84.92 17.76
N ILE A 36 -18.39 -84.37 18.81
CA ILE A 36 -18.49 -82.93 19.06
C ILE A 36 -17.12 -82.35 19.48
N ALA A 37 -16.30 -83.13 20.20
CA ALA A 37 -14.97 -82.69 20.62
C ALA A 37 -14.01 -82.54 19.43
N SER A 38 -14.08 -83.46 18.46
CA SER A 38 -13.32 -83.36 17.21
C SER A 38 -13.65 -82.08 16.43
N GLU A 39 -14.94 -81.74 16.35
CA GLU A 39 -15.36 -80.59 15.54
C GLU A 39 -15.10 -79.25 16.22
N LEU A 40 -15.17 -79.18 17.54
CA LEU A 40 -14.69 -78.03 18.32
C LEU A 40 -13.16 -77.85 18.22
N GLN A 41 -12.38 -78.93 18.15
CA GLN A 41 -10.94 -78.84 17.91
C GLN A 41 -10.60 -78.33 16.50
N LYS A 42 -11.32 -78.76 15.46
CA LYS A 42 -11.16 -78.21 14.10
C LYS A 42 -11.47 -76.73 14.06
N LEU A 43 -12.57 -76.29 14.68
CA LEU A 43 -12.96 -74.88 14.72
C LEU A 43 -11.89 -74.01 15.42
N LYS A 44 -11.40 -74.47 16.59
CA LYS A 44 -10.29 -73.82 17.31
C LYS A 44 -9.02 -73.71 16.46
N THR A 45 -8.73 -74.73 15.66
CA THR A 45 -7.54 -74.75 14.79
C THR A 45 -7.72 -73.79 13.60
N GLN A 46 -8.91 -73.74 12.99
CA GLN A 46 -9.23 -72.78 11.94
C GLN A 46 -9.13 -71.33 12.44
N TRP A 47 -9.68 -71.01 13.61
CA TRP A 47 -9.59 -69.67 14.20
C TRP A 47 -8.15 -69.26 14.55
N ARG A 48 -7.35 -70.17 15.13
CA ARG A 48 -5.90 -69.91 15.33
C ARG A 48 -5.12 -69.70 14.04
N THR A 49 -5.56 -70.34 12.95
CA THR A 49 -4.94 -70.18 11.62
C THR A 49 -5.34 -68.84 10.99
N GLN A 50 -6.57 -68.37 11.19
CA GLN A 50 -7.02 -67.02 10.79
C GLN A 50 -6.32 -65.92 11.61
N GLN A 51 -6.18 -66.08 12.93
CA GLN A 51 -5.43 -65.16 13.79
C GLN A 51 -3.96 -65.05 13.37
N ARG A 52 -3.31 -66.16 13.00
CA ARG A 52 -1.94 -66.18 12.46
C ARG A 52 -1.80 -65.46 11.11
N LYS A 53 -2.84 -65.44 10.28
CA LYS A 53 -2.84 -64.67 9.03
C LYS A 53 -2.96 -63.16 9.26
N LEU A 54 -3.56 -62.73 10.37
CA LEU A 54 -3.71 -61.33 10.78
C LEU A 54 -2.50 -60.76 11.55
N THR A 55 -1.55 -61.60 11.99
CA THR A 55 -0.39 -61.19 12.83
C THR A 55 0.96 -61.22 12.11
N GLN A 56 0.99 -61.32 10.78
CA GLN A 56 2.19 -61.09 9.96
C GLN A 56 1.97 -59.95 8.97
N GLU A 57 1.63 -58.76 9.46
CA GLU A 57 1.96 -57.56 8.72
C GLU A 57 3.41 -57.20 9.04
N LEU A 58 4.27 -57.22 8.01
CA LEU A 58 5.61 -56.66 8.09
C LEU A 58 5.52 -55.25 8.69
N PRO A 59 6.48 -54.79 9.51
CA PRO A 59 6.48 -53.42 9.98
C PRO A 59 6.36 -52.44 8.79
N PRO A 60 5.62 -51.33 8.90
CA PRO A 60 5.35 -50.37 7.83
C PRO A 60 6.58 -49.97 7.00
N ALA A 61 7.75 -49.82 7.65
CA ALA A 61 9.02 -49.52 6.98
C ALA A 61 9.51 -50.66 6.05
N SER A 62 9.36 -51.92 6.48
CA SER A 62 9.73 -53.09 5.67
C SER A 62 8.77 -53.29 4.48
N GLN A 63 7.49 -52.97 4.66
CA GLN A 63 6.51 -52.96 3.56
C GLN A 63 6.86 -51.89 2.51
N ALA A 64 7.20 -50.68 2.95
CA ALA A 64 7.58 -49.59 2.07
C ALA A 64 8.82 -49.93 1.21
N VAL A 65 9.85 -50.53 1.83
CA VAL A 65 11.07 -50.97 1.12
C VAL A 65 10.78 -52.09 0.12
N ASN A 66 9.99 -53.11 0.51
CA ASN A 66 9.63 -54.20 -0.40
C ASN A 66 8.82 -53.70 -1.60
N ARG A 67 7.90 -52.76 -1.38
CA ARG A 67 7.10 -52.17 -2.44
C ARG A 67 7.95 -51.33 -3.40
N TRP A 68 8.88 -50.55 -2.87
CA TRP A 68 9.87 -49.82 -3.68
C TRP A 68 10.72 -50.75 -4.55
N GLN A 69 11.18 -51.89 -4.00
CA GLN A 69 11.96 -52.87 -4.77
C GLN A 69 11.16 -53.56 -5.89
N GLN A 70 9.83 -53.65 -5.76
CA GLN A 70 8.95 -54.28 -6.75
C GLN A 70 8.47 -53.31 -7.83
N GLU A 71 8.09 -52.10 -7.45
CA GLU A 71 7.38 -51.14 -8.32
C GLU A 71 8.22 -49.89 -8.66
N GLY A 72 9.39 -49.72 -8.05
CA GLY A 72 10.17 -48.48 -8.13
C GLY A 72 9.59 -47.34 -7.30
N LEU A 73 10.08 -46.11 -7.50
CA LEU A 73 9.53 -44.92 -6.83
C LEU A 73 8.23 -44.49 -7.53
N SER A 74 7.09 -44.84 -6.94
CA SER A 74 5.76 -44.41 -7.36
C SER A 74 5.10 -43.52 -6.28
N PRO A 75 4.06 -42.73 -6.60
CA PRO A 75 3.34 -41.92 -5.60
C PRO A 75 2.82 -42.75 -4.41
N GLY A 76 2.38 -43.98 -4.67
CA GLY A 76 1.93 -44.91 -3.63
C GLY A 76 3.06 -45.41 -2.73
N VAL A 77 4.28 -45.57 -3.28
CA VAL A 77 5.48 -45.93 -2.52
C VAL A 77 5.96 -44.76 -1.67
N LEU A 78 5.99 -43.53 -2.21
CA LEU A 78 6.36 -42.32 -1.46
C LEU A 78 5.41 -42.09 -0.27
N SER A 79 4.11 -42.22 -0.49
CA SER A 79 3.11 -42.12 0.57
C SER A 79 3.32 -43.18 1.66
N ALA A 80 3.66 -44.42 1.29
CA ALA A 80 3.98 -45.47 2.24
C ALA A 80 5.25 -45.19 3.05
N ILE A 81 6.28 -44.60 2.42
CA ILE A 81 7.52 -44.18 3.07
C ILE A 81 7.24 -43.06 4.08
N ASP A 82 6.53 -42.01 3.67
CA ASP A 82 6.21 -40.87 4.53
C ASP A 82 5.33 -41.30 5.71
N HIS A 83 4.33 -42.15 5.47
CA HIS A 83 3.48 -42.73 6.50
C HIS A 83 4.29 -43.56 7.51
N ALA A 84 5.19 -44.43 7.04
CA ALA A 84 6.05 -45.22 7.91
C ALA A 84 6.98 -44.34 8.76
N CYS A 85 7.51 -43.25 8.20
CA CYS A 85 8.36 -42.31 8.92
C CYS A 85 7.60 -41.49 9.98
N GLN A 86 6.31 -41.21 9.80
CA GLN A 86 5.52 -40.38 10.71
C GLN A 86 4.86 -41.19 11.83
N ILE A 87 4.28 -42.35 11.49
CA ILE A 87 3.46 -43.13 12.43
C ILE A 87 4.31 -44.05 13.30
N MET A 88 5.35 -44.67 12.74
CA MET A 88 6.18 -45.62 13.49
C MET A 88 7.67 -45.53 13.12
N PRO A 89 8.35 -44.42 13.49
CA PRO A 89 9.75 -44.18 13.13
C PRO A 89 10.70 -45.31 13.54
N ALA A 90 10.44 -45.95 14.69
CA ALA A 90 11.26 -47.05 15.21
C ALA A 90 11.26 -48.30 14.32
N ALA A 91 10.22 -48.49 13.49
CA ALA A 91 10.12 -49.62 12.56
C ALA A 91 11.24 -49.61 11.49
N TRP A 92 11.84 -48.45 11.23
CA TRP A 92 12.97 -48.36 10.32
C TRP A 92 14.22 -49.04 10.87
N PHE A 93 14.36 -49.19 12.19
CA PHE A 93 15.54 -49.82 12.80
C PHE A 93 15.67 -51.32 12.49
N ASP A 94 14.58 -51.96 12.07
CA ASP A 94 14.56 -53.36 11.65
C ASP A 94 14.93 -53.55 10.17
N VAL A 95 14.94 -52.48 9.36
CA VAL A 95 15.32 -52.53 7.94
C VAL A 95 16.85 -52.56 7.83
N PRO A 96 17.49 -53.40 6.97
CA PRO A 96 18.94 -53.39 6.81
C PRO A 96 19.49 -52.02 6.36
N LEU A 97 20.59 -51.56 6.98
CA LEU A 97 21.19 -50.23 6.72
C LEU A 97 21.50 -49.97 5.24
N ASN A 98 21.92 -50.99 4.50
CA ASN A 98 22.22 -50.87 3.07
C ASN A 98 20.96 -50.58 2.24
N GLU A 99 19.82 -51.15 2.61
CA GLU A 99 18.54 -50.93 1.93
C GLU A 99 17.98 -49.54 2.27
N ARG A 100 18.11 -49.09 3.53
CA ARG A 100 17.82 -47.70 3.90
C ARG A 100 18.63 -46.72 3.06
N ARG A 101 19.95 -46.98 2.91
CA ARG A 101 20.85 -46.15 2.10
C ARG A 101 20.41 -46.09 0.63
N LYS A 102 20.18 -47.23 -0.01
CA LYS A 102 19.79 -47.25 -1.43
C LYS A 102 18.44 -46.56 -1.66
N LEU A 103 17.48 -46.74 -0.76
CA LEU A 103 16.18 -46.07 -0.85
C LEU A 103 16.34 -44.54 -0.73
N THR A 104 17.10 -44.07 0.26
CA THR A 104 17.37 -42.63 0.42
C THR A 104 18.09 -42.06 -0.80
N LEU A 105 19.08 -42.75 -1.33
CA LEU A 105 19.81 -42.32 -2.53
C LEU A 105 18.90 -42.27 -3.77
N ALA A 106 18.04 -43.29 -3.96
CA ALA A 106 17.05 -43.29 -5.03
C ALA A 106 16.04 -42.14 -4.91
N THR A 107 15.61 -41.79 -3.68
CA THR A 107 14.73 -40.63 -3.47
C THR A 107 15.42 -39.29 -3.77
N ILE A 108 16.74 -39.19 -3.52
CA ILE A 108 17.55 -38.01 -3.86
C ILE A 108 17.70 -37.89 -5.38
N GLU A 109 18.08 -38.97 -6.07
CA GLU A 109 18.26 -39.01 -7.53
C GLU A 109 16.96 -38.72 -8.29
N ALA A 110 15.82 -39.17 -7.76
CA ALA A 110 14.50 -38.92 -8.34
C ALA A 110 13.92 -37.53 -8.00
N GLY A 111 14.60 -36.71 -7.18
CA GLY A 111 14.17 -35.36 -6.82
C GLY A 111 13.10 -35.26 -5.72
N TYR A 112 12.84 -36.34 -4.98
CA TYR A 112 11.88 -36.36 -3.86
C TYR A 112 12.56 -35.94 -2.54
N PHE A 113 12.99 -34.68 -2.47
CA PHE A 113 13.87 -34.19 -1.40
C PHE A 113 13.22 -34.16 -0.01
N ASP A 114 11.91 -33.92 0.11
CA ASP A 114 11.22 -33.92 1.40
C ASP A 114 11.16 -35.32 2.02
N THR A 115 10.82 -36.32 1.22
CA THR A 115 10.87 -37.73 1.60
C THR A 115 12.31 -38.16 1.94
N ALA A 116 13.31 -37.69 1.19
CA ALA A 116 14.72 -37.95 1.50
C ALA A 116 15.17 -37.32 2.83
N ARG A 117 14.76 -36.08 3.13
CA ARG A 117 15.00 -35.41 4.43
C ARG A 117 14.34 -36.18 5.57
N LEU A 118 13.11 -36.63 5.36
CA LEU A 118 12.35 -37.38 6.34
C LEU A 118 13.04 -38.72 6.66
N LEU A 119 13.44 -39.48 5.63
CA LEU A 119 14.22 -40.71 5.76
C LEU A 119 15.54 -40.48 6.51
N LEU A 120 16.30 -39.43 6.18
CA LEU A 120 17.56 -39.11 6.87
C LEU A 120 17.36 -38.82 8.37
N LYS A 121 16.22 -38.22 8.73
CA LYS A 121 15.87 -37.89 10.12
C LYS A 121 15.39 -39.12 10.89
N THR A 122 14.57 -39.98 10.28
CA THR A 122 13.86 -41.07 10.96
C THR A 122 14.58 -42.41 10.80
N ALA A 123 14.91 -42.81 9.57
CA ALA A 123 15.45 -44.12 9.25
C ALA A 123 16.90 -44.32 9.73
N PHE A 124 17.61 -43.24 10.04
CA PHE A 124 18.99 -43.24 10.52
C PHE A 124 19.16 -42.65 11.93
N ALA A 125 18.07 -42.47 12.69
CA ALA A 125 18.11 -41.91 14.04
C ALA A 125 18.98 -42.74 15.01
N ASP A 126 19.11 -44.04 14.76
CA ASP A 126 19.96 -45.00 15.48
C ASP A 126 21.46 -44.88 15.13
N ASN A 127 21.83 -44.17 14.06
CA ASN A 127 23.18 -44.17 13.48
C ASN A 127 23.69 -42.79 13.03
N LEU A 128 23.20 -41.69 13.63
CA LEU A 128 23.42 -40.30 13.20
C LEU A 128 24.89 -39.85 13.06
N LYS A 129 25.86 -40.53 13.70
CA LYS A 129 27.30 -40.20 13.67
C LYS A 129 28.12 -41.04 12.68
N ARG A 130 27.49 -41.87 11.84
CA ARG A 130 28.20 -42.68 10.85
C ARG A 130 28.54 -41.86 9.60
N LYS A 131 29.77 -42.03 9.11
CA LYS A 131 30.27 -41.46 7.84
C LYS A 131 29.32 -41.68 6.64
N THR A 132 28.58 -42.79 6.63
CA THR A 132 27.59 -43.10 5.57
C THR A 132 26.41 -42.12 5.56
N VAL A 133 25.94 -41.67 6.73
CA VAL A 133 24.84 -40.71 6.84
C VAL A 133 25.33 -39.31 6.45
N ASP A 134 26.56 -38.96 6.82
CA ASP A 134 27.17 -37.69 6.42
C ASP A 134 27.36 -37.60 4.90
N ASN A 135 27.75 -38.71 4.24
CA ASN A 135 27.81 -38.77 2.78
C ASN A 135 26.42 -38.57 2.12
N LEU A 136 25.36 -39.20 2.65
CA LEU A 136 24.00 -39.02 2.13
C LEU A 136 23.48 -37.59 2.36
N ARG A 137 23.83 -36.96 3.49
CA ARG A 137 23.52 -35.54 3.75
C ARG A 137 24.25 -34.64 2.74
N ALA A 138 25.51 -34.93 2.44
CA ALA A 138 26.29 -34.20 1.44
C ALA A 138 25.71 -34.37 0.03
N GLU A 139 25.32 -35.59 -0.35
CA GLU A 139 24.65 -35.84 -1.65
C GLU A 139 23.30 -35.12 -1.76
N LEU A 140 22.49 -35.12 -0.70
CA LEU A 140 21.24 -34.37 -0.67
C LEU A 140 21.48 -32.86 -0.77
N ASP A 141 22.45 -32.30 -0.04
CA ASP A 141 22.78 -30.86 -0.14
C ASP A 141 23.32 -30.51 -1.53
N GLN A 142 24.12 -31.37 -2.16
CA GLN A 142 24.59 -31.19 -3.52
C GLN A 142 23.43 -31.23 -4.54
N ALA A 143 22.48 -32.14 -4.39
CA ALA A 143 21.30 -32.23 -5.25
C ALA A 143 20.38 -31.01 -5.10
N LEU A 144 20.13 -30.57 -3.85
CA LEU A 144 19.39 -29.35 -3.55
C LEU A 144 20.09 -28.11 -4.12
N GLN A 145 21.42 -28.04 -4.02
CA GLN A 145 22.22 -26.98 -4.61
C GLN A 145 22.06 -26.93 -6.14
N MET A 146 22.19 -28.08 -6.83
CA MET A 146 22.04 -28.15 -8.29
C MET A 146 20.63 -27.72 -8.72
N ARG A 147 19.59 -28.11 -7.98
CA ARG A 147 18.22 -27.69 -8.28
C ARG A 147 18.04 -26.18 -8.07
N ALA A 148 18.52 -25.64 -6.95
CA ALA A 148 18.47 -24.20 -6.69
C ALA A 148 19.19 -23.38 -7.79
N VAL A 149 20.35 -23.85 -8.27
CA VAL A 149 21.08 -23.23 -9.39
C VAL A 149 20.24 -23.23 -10.67
N SER A 150 19.65 -24.38 -11.04
CA SER A 150 18.83 -24.52 -12.25
C SER A 150 17.61 -23.59 -12.24
N GLU A 151 16.88 -23.53 -11.11
CA GLU A 151 15.69 -22.68 -10.97
C GLU A 151 16.05 -21.19 -10.95
N THR A 152 17.22 -20.84 -10.40
CA THR A 152 17.73 -19.46 -10.42
C THR A 152 18.03 -19.00 -11.85
N GLU A 153 18.59 -19.88 -12.68
CA GLU A 153 18.90 -19.54 -14.07
C GLU A 153 17.61 -19.38 -14.90
N ALA A 154 16.62 -20.24 -14.68
CA ALA A 154 15.29 -20.09 -15.27
C ALA A 154 14.63 -18.75 -14.85
N ALA A 155 14.77 -18.36 -13.58
CA ALA A 155 14.28 -17.08 -13.09
C ALA A 155 14.96 -15.89 -13.79
N ARG A 156 16.28 -15.96 -14.05
CA ARG A 156 17.00 -14.92 -14.81
C ARG A 156 16.50 -14.79 -16.25
N GLN A 157 16.28 -15.91 -16.92
CA GLN A 157 15.76 -15.93 -18.29
C GLN A 157 14.34 -15.35 -18.38
N ALA A 158 13.50 -15.66 -17.40
CA ALA A 158 12.16 -15.09 -17.29
C ALA A 158 12.21 -13.57 -17.08
N LEU A 159 13.11 -13.09 -16.21
CA LEU A 159 13.30 -11.65 -15.97
C LEU A 159 13.82 -10.93 -17.22
N ALA A 160 14.76 -11.53 -17.96
CA ALA A 160 15.28 -10.98 -19.21
C ALA A 160 14.23 -10.90 -20.34
N SER A 161 13.19 -11.73 -20.25
CA SER A 161 12.05 -11.75 -21.20
C SER A 161 10.88 -10.86 -20.74
N ASP A 162 11.12 -9.94 -19.79
CA ASP A 162 10.14 -9.01 -19.20
C ASP A 162 8.94 -9.71 -18.52
N ASN A 163 9.15 -10.93 -17.98
CA ASN A 163 8.15 -11.69 -17.24
C ASN A 163 8.52 -11.77 -15.74
N ALA A 164 8.44 -10.62 -15.07
CA ALA A 164 8.89 -10.45 -13.69
C ALA A 164 8.14 -11.34 -12.68
N GLU A 165 6.81 -11.51 -12.81
CA GLU A 165 6.03 -12.36 -11.89
C GLU A 165 6.45 -13.83 -11.96
N HIS A 166 6.71 -14.34 -13.17
CA HIS A 166 7.20 -15.70 -13.34
C HIS A 166 8.62 -15.86 -12.77
N ALA A 167 9.48 -14.86 -12.93
CA ALA A 167 10.81 -14.84 -12.35
C ALA A 167 10.78 -14.88 -10.81
N VAL A 168 9.85 -14.14 -10.16
CA VAL A 168 9.65 -14.20 -8.70
C VAL A 168 9.29 -15.62 -8.26
N HIS A 169 8.34 -16.25 -8.95
CA HIS A 169 7.88 -17.60 -8.63
C HIS A 169 9.02 -18.63 -8.71
N LEU A 170 9.81 -18.61 -9.78
CA LEU A 170 10.95 -19.51 -9.97
C LEU A 170 12.04 -19.28 -8.90
N ALA A 171 12.29 -18.02 -8.54
CA ALA A 171 13.26 -17.70 -7.49
C ALA A 171 12.78 -18.14 -6.09
N ASP A 172 11.47 -18.08 -5.81
CA ASP A 172 10.89 -18.63 -4.58
C ASP A 172 11.02 -20.16 -4.52
N ILE A 173 10.85 -20.87 -5.64
CA ILE A 173 11.11 -22.32 -5.74
C ILE A 173 12.58 -22.61 -5.43
N ALA A 174 13.52 -21.87 -6.02
CA ALA A 174 14.95 -22.02 -5.77
C ALA A 174 15.30 -21.87 -4.28
N LEU A 175 14.74 -20.85 -3.62
CA LEU A 175 14.92 -20.61 -2.19
C LEU A 175 14.21 -21.64 -1.31
N GLY A 176 13.14 -22.28 -1.80
CA GLY A 176 12.51 -23.43 -1.15
C GLY A 176 13.47 -24.62 -1.03
N PHE A 177 14.27 -24.88 -2.07
CA PHE A 177 15.32 -25.91 -2.03
C PHE A 177 16.52 -25.50 -1.15
N LYS A 178 16.98 -24.25 -1.30
CA LYS A 178 18.12 -23.72 -0.53
C LYS A 178 17.89 -22.28 -0.04
N PRO A 179 17.41 -22.08 1.20
CA PRO A 179 17.05 -20.75 1.72
C PRO A 179 18.21 -19.74 1.75
N ASP A 180 19.44 -20.22 1.95
CA ASP A 180 20.65 -19.38 2.06
C ASP A 180 21.40 -19.22 0.71
N TYR A 181 20.76 -19.59 -0.41
CA TYR A 181 21.36 -19.41 -1.73
C TYR A 181 21.21 -17.96 -2.22
N PHE A 182 22.21 -17.13 -1.93
CA PHE A 182 22.19 -15.69 -2.21
C PHE A 182 21.94 -15.30 -3.69
N PRO A 183 22.46 -16.03 -4.71
CA PRO A 183 22.14 -15.71 -6.10
C PRO A 183 20.65 -15.80 -6.43
N ALA A 184 19.92 -16.77 -5.87
CA ALA A 184 18.46 -16.85 -6.03
C ALA A 184 17.76 -15.66 -5.36
N ARG A 185 18.22 -15.26 -4.17
CA ARG A 185 17.66 -14.12 -3.44
C ARG A 185 17.90 -12.79 -4.16
N LEU A 186 19.04 -12.64 -4.83
CA LEU A 186 19.34 -11.46 -5.67
C LEU A 186 18.39 -11.38 -6.87
N VAL A 187 18.24 -12.48 -7.62
CA VAL A 187 17.32 -12.54 -8.77
C VAL A 187 15.87 -12.30 -8.32
N ARG A 188 15.48 -12.82 -7.15
CA ARG A 188 14.17 -12.54 -6.56
C ARG A 188 14.00 -11.05 -6.25
N ALA A 189 15.01 -10.41 -5.66
CA ALA A 189 14.96 -8.98 -5.34
C ALA A 189 14.80 -8.12 -6.60
N GLU A 190 15.57 -8.42 -7.65
CA GLU A 190 15.48 -7.75 -8.95
C GLU A 190 14.13 -7.99 -9.64
N ALA A 191 13.63 -9.23 -9.63
CA ALA A 191 12.33 -9.57 -10.19
C ALA A 191 11.17 -8.91 -9.43
N ARG A 192 11.27 -8.83 -8.09
CA ARG A 192 10.29 -8.11 -7.25
C ARG A 192 10.30 -6.62 -7.56
N LEU A 193 11.47 -6.01 -7.74
CA LEU A 193 11.57 -4.61 -8.14
C LEU A 193 10.93 -4.39 -9.53
N ALA A 194 11.22 -5.25 -10.50
CA ALA A 194 10.62 -5.19 -11.83
C ALA A 194 9.09 -5.39 -11.81
N ALA A 195 8.58 -6.21 -10.88
CA ALA A 195 7.15 -6.42 -10.67
C ALA A 195 6.47 -5.32 -9.81
N GLY A 196 7.18 -4.25 -9.44
CA GLY A 196 6.66 -3.17 -8.58
C GLY A 196 6.42 -3.57 -7.12
N GLN A 197 7.05 -4.66 -6.66
CA GLN A 197 6.99 -5.16 -5.29
C GLN A 197 8.10 -4.56 -4.41
N ASP A 198 8.25 -3.23 -4.43
CA ASP A 198 9.40 -2.50 -3.89
C ASP A 198 9.75 -2.86 -2.43
N ILE A 199 8.76 -3.06 -1.57
CA ILE A 199 8.98 -3.38 -0.15
C ILE A 199 9.66 -4.75 0.00
N ALA A 200 9.16 -5.73 -0.74
CA ALA A 200 9.67 -7.09 -0.69
C ALA A 200 11.07 -7.16 -1.33
N ALA A 201 11.30 -6.39 -2.40
CA ALA A 201 12.61 -6.22 -3.02
C ALA A 201 13.62 -5.60 -2.04
N LEU A 202 13.26 -4.50 -1.36
CA LEU A 202 14.12 -3.82 -0.39
C LEU A 202 14.50 -4.76 0.78
N GLY A 203 13.52 -5.53 1.27
CA GLY A 203 13.76 -6.54 2.31
C GLY A 203 14.77 -7.60 1.87
N ASP A 204 14.68 -8.08 0.63
CA ASP A 204 15.63 -9.04 0.07
C ASP A 204 17.03 -8.44 -0.10
N PHE A 205 17.14 -7.20 -0.61
CA PHE A 205 18.42 -6.51 -0.75
C PHE A 205 19.09 -6.26 0.60
N ARG A 206 18.34 -5.83 1.63
CA ARG A 206 18.88 -5.68 3.00
C ARG A 206 19.38 -7.00 3.58
N ALA A 207 18.61 -8.07 3.40
CA ALA A 207 19.04 -9.39 3.84
C ALA A 207 20.33 -9.87 3.14
N LEU A 208 20.56 -9.46 1.89
CA LEU A 208 21.81 -9.71 1.17
C LEU A 208 22.97 -8.87 1.72
N MET A 209 22.74 -7.58 2.01
CA MET A 209 23.76 -6.71 2.61
C MET A 209 24.22 -7.21 3.99
N ASP A 210 23.29 -7.69 4.82
CA ASP A 210 23.59 -8.14 6.18
C ASP A 210 24.27 -9.52 6.23
N LYS A 211 23.91 -10.43 5.32
CA LYS A 211 24.26 -11.86 5.42
C LYS A 211 25.23 -12.37 4.36
N ALA A 212 25.38 -11.69 3.22
CA ALA A 212 26.32 -12.13 2.19
C ALA A 212 27.76 -11.84 2.65
N GLY A 213 28.64 -12.83 2.63
CA GLY A 213 30.09 -12.62 2.85
C GLY A 213 30.84 -12.14 1.61
N ASP A 214 30.18 -12.07 0.46
CA ASP A 214 30.74 -11.70 -0.84
C ASP A 214 30.53 -10.21 -1.12
N ALA A 215 31.63 -9.46 -1.27
CA ALA A 215 31.63 -8.03 -1.51
C ALA A 215 30.93 -7.63 -2.83
N ALA A 216 30.98 -8.47 -3.87
CA ALA A 216 30.31 -8.16 -5.16
C ALA A 216 28.78 -8.26 -5.05
N LEU A 217 28.30 -9.25 -4.28
CA LEU A 217 26.88 -9.43 -3.96
C LEU A 217 26.36 -8.29 -3.07
N GLN A 218 27.13 -7.90 -2.05
CA GLN A 218 26.79 -6.75 -1.22
C GLN A 218 26.75 -5.45 -2.03
N HIS A 219 27.71 -5.24 -2.93
CA HIS A 219 27.74 -4.09 -3.84
C HIS A 219 26.49 -4.03 -4.72
N THR A 220 26.14 -5.14 -5.38
CA THR A 220 24.94 -5.24 -6.23
C THR A 220 23.67 -5.02 -5.41
N ALA A 221 23.61 -5.56 -4.18
CA ALA A 221 22.47 -5.38 -3.29
C ALA A 221 22.30 -3.94 -2.83
N ARG A 222 23.40 -3.21 -2.55
CA ARG A 222 23.36 -1.77 -2.22
C ARG A 222 22.80 -0.95 -3.39
N LEU A 223 23.26 -1.21 -4.62
CA LEU A 223 22.73 -0.56 -5.82
C LEU A 223 21.23 -0.87 -6.03
N GLY A 224 20.84 -2.14 -5.88
CA GLY A 224 19.45 -2.58 -6.00
C GLY A 224 18.53 -1.95 -4.94
N ALA A 225 18.98 -1.90 -3.69
CA ALA A 225 18.28 -1.23 -2.60
C ALA A 225 18.14 0.27 -2.85
N ALA A 226 19.21 0.95 -3.28
CA ALA A 226 19.16 2.38 -3.62
C ALA A 226 18.17 2.67 -4.76
N ARG A 227 18.12 1.83 -5.81
CA ARG A 227 17.10 1.94 -6.89
C ARG A 227 15.68 1.70 -6.38
N THR A 228 15.52 0.76 -5.44
CA THR A 228 14.22 0.47 -4.82
C THR A 228 13.73 1.65 -3.97
N LEU A 229 14.64 2.27 -3.22
CA LEU A 229 14.36 3.48 -2.44
C LEU A 229 14.08 4.68 -3.35
N GLU A 230 14.78 4.79 -4.49
CA GLU A 230 14.48 5.80 -5.51
C GLU A 230 13.04 5.69 -6.03
N ALA A 231 12.60 4.47 -6.38
CA ALA A 231 11.21 4.21 -6.81
C ALA A 231 10.20 4.62 -5.74
N ARG A 232 10.57 4.43 -4.46
CA ARG A 232 9.78 4.81 -3.30
C ARG A 232 9.88 6.29 -2.92
N ARG A 233 10.76 7.05 -3.58
CA ARG A 233 11.09 8.47 -3.36
C ARG A 233 11.80 8.75 -2.02
N ASP A 234 12.51 7.77 -1.48
CA ASP A 234 13.29 7.87 -0.25
C ASP A 234 14.78 8.09 -0.57
N TYR A 235 15.11 9.34 -0.93
CA TYR A 235 16.42 9.65 -1.52
C TYR A 235 17.55 9.72 -0.49
N GLU A 236 17.25 10.13 0.73
CA GLU A 236 18.26 10.24 1.80
C GLU A 236 18.80 8.85 2.16
N GLU A 237 17.90 7.89 2.36
CA GLU A 237 18.29 6.51 2.61
C GLU A 237 18.98 5.90 1.36
N ALA A 238 18.51 6.20 0.15
CA ALA A 238 19.17 5.73 -1.07
C ALA A 238 20.61 6.25 -1.20
N LEU A 239 20.86 7.52 -0.87
CA LEU A 239 22.19 8.13 -0.94
C LEU A 239 23.15 7.54 0.09
N THR A 240 22.70 7.35 1.33
CA THR A 240 23.52 6.69 2.37
C THR A 240 23.91 5.26 1.97
N LEU A 241 23.02 4.53 1.29
CA LEU A 241 23.38 3.21 0.73
C LEU A 241 24.45 3.26 -0.36
N LEU A 242 24.69 4.41 -1.00
CA LEU A 242 25.74 4.57 -1.99
C LEU A 242 27.07 5.06 -1.41
N ASP A 243 27.13 5.43 -0.13
CA ASP A 243 28.35 5.98 0.47
C ASP A 243 29.53 5.00 0.41
N GLY A 244 30.68 5.50 -0.07
CA GLY A 244 31.88 4.69 -0.28
C GLY A 244 31.88 3.81 -1.54
N LEU A 245 30.80 3.81 -2.34
CA LEU A 245 30.81 3.23 -3.70
C LEU A 245 31.34 4.28 -4.70
N THR A 246 32.29 3.88 -5.54
CA THR A 246 33.00 4.77 -6.49
C THR A 246 32.91 4.33 -7.95
N ASP A 247 32.17 3.26 -8.26
CA ASP A 247 31.97 2.84 -9.64
C ASP A 247 31.02 3.77 -10.40
N ASP A 248 31.12 3.77 -11.73
CA ASP A 248 30.35 4.66 -12.61
C ASP A 248 28.84 4.50 -12.43
N THR A 249 28.37 3.28 -12.13
CA THR A 249 26.93 3.03 -11.95
C THR A 249 26.42 3.62 -10.64
N ALA A 250 27.19 3.52 -9.55
CA ALA A 250 26.90 4.18 -8.28
C ALA A 250 26.99 5.70 -8.41
N ALA A 251 27.99 6.23 -9.10
CA ALA A 251 28.15 7.67 -9.32
C ALA A 251 26.99 8.25 -10.14
N ALA A 252 26.59 7.59 -11.22
CA ALA A 252 25.44 7.99 -12.03
C ALA A 252 24.13 7.97 -11.21
N LEU A 253 23.91 6.92 -10.42
CA LEU A 253 22.75 6.80 -9.54
C LEU A 253 22.76 7.87 -8.45
N ARG A 254 23.91 8.15 -7.83
CA ARG A 254 24.07 9.21 -6.83
C ARG A 254 23.72 10.58 -7.42
N ASN A 255 24.31 10.95 -8.56
CA ASN A 255 24.02 12.21 -9.23
C ASN A 255 22.53 12.33 -9.63
N ARG A 256 21.89 11.23 -10.02
CA ARG A 256 20.44 11.18 -10.30
C ARG A 256 19.61 11.40 -9.03
N LEU A 257 19.96 10.73 -7.93
CA LEU A 257 19.29 10.84 -6.63
C LEU A 257 19.42 12.25 -6.03
N GLU A 258 20.62 12.83 -6.05
CA GLU A 258 20.86 14.20 -5.57
C GLU A 258 20.03 15.22 -6.36
N ARG A 259 19.97 15.09 -7.69
CA ARG A 259 19.11 15.93 -8.53
C ARG A 259 17.63 15.76 -8.18
N ARG A 260 17.16 14.52 -8.01
CA ARG A 260 15.78 14.22 -7.58
C ARG A 260 15.46 14.79 -6.20
N GLN A 261 16.44 14.84 -5.29
CA GLN A 261 16.31 15.42 -3.95
C GLN A 261 16.23 16.96 -4.02
N ARG A 262 17.06 17.59 -4.85
CA ARG A 262 17.01 19.05 -5.10
C ARG A 262 15.83 19.48 -5.97
N GLY A 263 15.17 18.55 -6.66
CA GLY A 263 14.12 18.87 -7.64
C GLY A 263 14.67 19.47 -8.93
N GLU A 264 15.93 19.17 -9.27
CA GLU A 264 16.61 19.67 -10.47
C GLU A 264 16.46 18.69 -11.64
N PRO A 265 16.30 19.20 -12.88
CA PRO A 265 16.34 18.35 -14.06
C PRO A 265 17.78 17.98 -14.43
N VAL A 266 17.91 16.92 -15.21
CA VAL A 266 19.12 16.71 -16.02
C VAL A 266 19.18 17.77 -17.12
N VAL A 267 20.36 18.31 -17.37
CA VAL A 267 20.65 19.14 -18.53
C VAL A 267 21.54 18.34 -19.48
N HIS A 268 21.03 18.03 -20.67
CA HIS A 268 21.81 17.44 -21.75
C HIS A 268 22.40 18.56 -22.62
N LEU A 269 23.68 18.46 -22.98
CA LEU A 269 24.38 19.49 -23.74
C LEU A 269 24.87 18.90 -25.07
N GLU A 270 24.64 19.63 -26.15
CA GLU A 270 25.06 19.26 -27.49
C GLU A 270 25.82 20.43 -28.14
N GLN A 271 26.97 20.14 -28.75
CA GLN A 271 27.75 21.14 -29.47
C GLN A 271 27.22 21.29 -30.89
N VAL A 272 26.95 22.52 -31.30
CA VAL A 272 26.42 22.86 -32.63
C VAL A 272 27.25 23.95 -33.31
N ASN A 273 27.28 23.92 -34.65
CA ASN A 273 28.03 24.89 -35.47
C ASN A 273 27.11 25.80 -36.31
N SER A 274 25.82 25.80 -35.99
CA SER A 274 24.80 26.57 -36.70
C SER A 274 23.63 26.86 -35.78
N VAL A 275 22.98 28.02 -35.96
CA VAL A 275 21.78 28.41 -35.21
C VAL A 275 20.69 28.81 -36.20
N VAL A 276 19.43 28.49 -35.89
CA VAL A 276 18.27 28.94 -36.66
C VAL A 276 18.01 30.42 -36.36
N MET A 277 18.07 31.26 -37.39
CA MET A 277 17.80 32.68 -37.27
C MET A 277 16.30 32.91 -37.06
N HIS A 278 15.92 33.64 -36.01
CA HIS A 278 14.50 33.84 -35.63
C HIS A 278 13.72 34.68 -36.65
N ASP A 279 14.40 35.44 -37.50
CA ASP A 279 13.79 36.32 -38.50
C ASP A 279 13.43 35.59 -39.80
N THR A 280 14.36 34.81 -40.32
CA THR A 280 14.21 34.08 -41.59
C THR A 280 13.74 32.65 -41.38
N LEU A 281 13.82 32.14 -40.15
CA LEU A 281 13.66 30.71 -39.83
C LEU A 281 14.61 29.81 -40.64
N THR A 282 15.73 30.37 -41.10
CA THR A 282 16.77 29.65 -41.83
C THR A 282 17.96 29.38 -40.93
N ARG A 283 18.65 28.28 -41.18
CA ARG A 283 19.86 27.92 -40.45
C ARG A 283 21.04 28.74 -40.96
N ALA A 284 21.69 29.47 -40.05
CA ALA A 284 22.91 30.21 -40.33
C ALA A 284 24.11 29.52 -39.67
N THR A 285 25.24 29.49 -40.38
CA THR A 285 26.50 28.97 -39.82
C THR A 285 27.12 30.03 -38.91
N THR A 286 27.48 29.65 -37.70
CA THR A 286 28.04 30.53 -36.66
C THR A 286 29.29 29.91 -36.06
N GLU A 287 29.99 30.65 -35.18
CA GLU A 287 31.01 30.06 -34.32
C GLU A 287 30.42 28.93 -33.47
N THR A 288 31.26 28.08 -32.88
CA THR A 288 30.81 26.97 -32.03
C THR A 288 29.89 27.47 -30.91
N HIS A 289 28.71 26.85 -30.79
CA HIS A 289 27.72 27.09 -29.72
C HIS A 289 27.35 25.76 -29.05
N TYR A 290 26.72 25.85 -27.89
CA TYR A 290 26.16 24.73 -27.14
C TYR A 290 24.66 24.91 -26.98
N GLN A 291 23.90 23.84 -27.24
CA GLN A 291 22.48 23.73 -26.95
C GLN A 291 22.27 22.90 -25.69
N GLY A 292 21.50 23.43 -24.74
CA GLY A 292 21.18 22.81 -23.47
C GLY A 292 19.72 22.44 -23.39
N TYR A 293 19.44 21.17 -23.08
CA TYR A 293 18.10 20.60 -23.04
C TYR A 293 17.74 20.14 -21.64
N PHE A 294 16.54 20.49 -21.19
CA PHE A 294 15.93 19.86 -20.03
C PHE A 294 14.45 19.58 -20.28
N ALA A 295 13.86 18.70 -19.47
CA ALA A 295 12.46 18.33 -19.59
C ALA A 295 11.76 18.21 -18.24
N VAL A 296 10.45 18.38 -18.30
CA VAL A 296 9.51 18.27 -17.19
C VAL A 296 8.44 17.26 -17.60
N ALA A 297 8.31 16.17 -16.86
CA ALA A 297 7.25 15.20 -17.05
C ALA A 297 5.95 15.73 -16.47
N VAL A 298 4.86 15.60 -17.21
CA VAL A 298 3.53 16.10 -16.84
C VAL A 298 2.61 14.92 -16.51
N ARG A 299 2.05 14.89 -15.29
CA ARG A 299 1.15 13.82 -14.81
C ARG A 299 -0.20 14.39 -14.43
N ALA A 300 -1.29 13.73 -14.82
CA ALA A 300 -2.64 14.25 -14.61
C ALA A 300 -3.16 13.97 -13.20
N ALA A 301 -3.68 14.97 -12.49
CA ALA A 301 -4.45 14.77 -11.27
C ALA A 301 -5.89 14.37 -11.62
N ARG A 302 -6.52 13.51 -10.81
CA ARG A 302 -7.95 13.18 -11.00
C ARG A 302 -8.83 14.41 -10.72
N ARG A 303 -9.83 14.67 -11.58
CA ARG A 303 -10.81 15.74 -11.38
C ARG A 303 -11.66 15.51 -10.10
N PRO A 304 -11.81 16.53 -9.22
CA PRO A 304 -12.80 16.55 -8.14
C PRO A 304 -14.25 16.51 -8.67
N TRP A 305 -15.13 15.77 -8.00
CA TRP A 305 -16.57 15.65 -8.32
C TRP A 305 -17.37 16.94 -8.13
N ASN A 306 -16.89 17.88 -7.32
CA ASN A 306 -17.64 19.08 -6.95
C ASN A 306 -17.55 20.21 -7.99
N ILE A 307 -16.74 20.06 -9.05
CA ILE A 307 -16.59 21.06 -10.12
C ILE A 307 -17.22 20.50 -11.39
N SER A 308 -18.06 21.28 -12.08
CA SER A 308 -18.70 20.86 -13.35
C SER A 308 -17.69 20.72 -14.50
N LEU A 309 -18.03 20.00 -15.58
CA LEU A 309 -17.10 19.83 -16.72
C LEU A 309 -16.83 21.16 -17.42
N ALA A 310 -17.85 22.02 -17.51
CA ALA A 310 -17.73 23.35 -18.10
C ALA A 310 -16.80 24.24 -17.28
N GLU A 311 -17.04 24.32 -15.97
CA GLU A 311 -16.19 25.09 -15.06
C GLU A 311 -14.74 24.58 -15.06
N TRP A 312 -14.55 23.26 -15.16
CA TRP A 312 -13.23 22.64 -15.26
C TRP A 312 -12.49 23.02 -16.55
N ASN A 313 -13.21 23.02 -17.68
CA ASN A 313 -12.67 23.44 -18.96
C ASN A 313 -12.24 24.92 -18.91
N ASP A 314 -13.07 25.79 -18.34
CA ASP A 314 -12.77 27.22 -18.23
C ASP A 314 -11.51 27.48 -17.38
N ARG A 315 -11.35 26.76 -16.27
CA ARG A 315 -10.14 26.81 -15.44
C ARG A 315 -8.90 26.37 -16.20
N LEU A 316 -8.95 25.26 -16.94
CA LEU A 316 -7.82 24.78 -17.75
C LEU A 316 -7.46 25.77 -18.88
N TRP A 317 -8.46 26.41 -19.49
CA TRP A 317 -8.24 27.45 -20.49
C TRP A 317 -7.54 28.68 -19.92
N ALA A 318 -8.05 29.22 -18.81
CA ALA A 318 -7.44 30.36 -18.14
C ALA A 318 -5.99 30.05 -17.75
N ALA A 319 -5.77 28.84 -17.27
CA ALA A 319 -4.48 28.38 -16.82
C ALA A 319 -3.47 28.20 -17.98
N GLY A 320 -3.89 27.59 -19.09
CA GLY A 320 -3.06 27.51 -20.31
C GLY A 320 -2.69 28.89 -20.87
N PHE A 321 -3.61 29.85 -20.76
CA PHE A 321 -3.37 31.24 -21.15
C PHE A 321 -2.33 31.93 -20.26
N GLU A 322 -2.48 31.85 -18.93
CA GLU A 322 -1.48 32.35 -17.97
C GLU A 322 -0.09 31.75 -18.22
N PHE A 323 -0.03 30.44 -18.50
CA PHE A 323 1.23 29.75 -18.77
C PHE A 323 1.92 30.30 -20.03
N VAL A 324 1.19 30.49 -21.14
CA VAL A 324 1.76 31.06 -22.37
C VAL A 324 2.24 32.49 -22.16
N GLN A 325 1.53 33.31 -21.39
CA GLN A 325 1.97 34.67 -21.06
C GLN A 325 3.29 34.68 -20.28
N VAL A 326 3.45 33.77 -19.33
CA VAL A 326 4.71 33.60 -18.57
C VAL A 326 5.86 33.22 -19.51
N LEU A 327 5.64 32.26 -20.40
CA LEU A 327 6.66 31.88 -21.39
C LEU A 327 7.00 33.05 -22.33
N GLY A 328 6.00 33.81 -22.74
CA GLY A 328 6.22 35.00 -23.54
C GLY A 328 7.10 36.03 -22.86
N GLY A 329 7.00 36.18 -21.53
CA GLY A 329 7.83 37.10 -20.74
C GLY A 329 9.33 36.81 -20.87
N LEU A 330 9.69 35.61 -21.34
CA LEU A 330 11.05 35.14 -21.52
C LEU A 330 11.63 35.42 -22.92
N ARG A 331 10.95 36.20 -23.77
CA ARG A 331 11.36 36.49 -25.16
C ARG A 331 12.74 37.15 -25.35
N ASN A 332 13.27 37.75 -24.29
CA ASN A 332 14.61 38.36 -24.25
C ASN A 332 15.51 37.72 -23.20
N PHE A 333 15.17 36.51 -22.76
CA PHE A 333 16.00 35.75 -21.86
C PHE A 333 17.31 35.36 -22.57
N VAL A 334 18.42 35.49 -21.86
CA VAL A 334 19.74 35.15 -22.41
C VAL A 334 19.75 33.68 -22.81
N GLY A 335 20.12 33.41 -24.06
CA GLY A 335 20.20 32.06 -24.60
C GLY A 335 18.95 31.55 -25.32
N ASP A 336 18.05 32.45 -25.73
CA ASP A 336 17.01 32.19 -26.73
C ASP A 336 16.18 30.93 -26.47
N PRO A 337 15.42 30.87 -25.35
CA PRO A 337 14.74 29.65 -24.97
C PRO A 337 13.65 29.26 -25.98
N VAL A 338 13.68 28.01 -26.43
CA VAL A 338 12.60 27.39 -27.22
C VAL A 338 11.88 26.38 -26.33
N PHE A 339 10.55 26.42 -26.37
CA PHE A 339 9.70 25.57 -25.55
C PHE A 339 8.97 24.55 -26.43
N ALA A 340 8.86 23.31 -25.97
CA ALA A 340 8.09 22.29 -26.67
C ALA A 340 7.19 21.50 -25.73
N MET A 341 5.89 21.42 -26.05
CA MET A 341 4.97 20.50 -25.38
C MET A 341 4.80 19.25 -26.25
N ARG A 342 5.00 18.07 -25.65
CA ARG A 342 4.89 16.77 -26.33
C ARG A 342 3.83 15.88 -25.74
N ILE A 343 3.09 15.20 -26.62
CA ILE A 343 2.21 14.08 -26.29
C ILE A 343 2.70 12.88 -27.11
N ILE A 344 3.30 11.90 -26.45
CA ILE A 344 3.95 10.74 -27.08
C ILE A 344 3.15 9.49 -26.74
N SER A 345 2.75 8.70 -27.74
CA SER A 345 2.07 7.43 -27.54
C SER A 345 3.00 6.23 -27.61
N LYS A 346 2.78 5.30 -26.69
CA LYS A 346 3.30 3.93 -26.68
C LYS A 346 2.11 2.99 -26.73
N PRO A 347 1.57 2.69 -27.92
CA PRO A 347 0.39 1.86 -28.04
C PRO A 347 0.69 0.41 -27.65
N HIS A 348 -0.30 -0.27 -27.07
CA HIS A 348 -0.21 -1.71 -26.83
C HIS A 348 -0.57 -2.45 -28.13
N PRO A 349 0.13 -3.53 -28.50
CA PRO A 349 -0.03 -4.22 -29.78
C PRO A 349 -1.40 -4.87 -30.02
N LEU A 350 -2.29 -4.93 -29.02
CA LEU A 350 -3.54 -5.70 -29.05
C LEU A 350 -4.70 -4.96 -28.36
N LEU A 351 -4.43 -4.25 -27.26
CA LEU A 351 -5.44 -3.65 -26.39
C LEU A 351 -5.14 -2.15 -26.19
N PRO A 352 -5.72 -1.24 -27.00
CA PRO A 352 -5.42 0.20 -26.95
C PRO A 352 -5.55 0.83 -25.56
N GLU A 353 -6.48 0.34 -24.72
CA GLU A 353 -6.69 0.74 -23.33
C GLU A 353 -5.49 0.45 -22.40
N ARG A 354 -4.59 -0.44 -22.80
CA ARG A 354 -3.31 -0.72 -22.10
C ARG A 354 -2.13 0.07 -22.68
N GLY A 355 -2.36 0.89 -23.72
CA GLY A 355 -1.32 1.77 -24.23
C GLY A 355 -1.07 2.94 -23.29
N HIS A 356 0.12 3.55 -23.40
CA HIS A 356 0.54 4.65 -22.55
C HIS A 356 0.74 5.95 -23.35
N LEU A 357 0.45 7.08 -22.72
CA LEU A 357 0.74 8.42 -23.20
C LEU A 357 1.72 9.10 -22.23
N THR A 358 2.80 9.65 -22.79
CA THR A 358 3.75 10.47 -22.05
C THR A 358 3.54 11.93 -22.45
N LEU A 359 3.27 12.79 -21.46
CA LEU A 359 3.24 14.24 -21.63
C LEU A 359 4.52 14.84 -21.05
N ALA A 360 5.20 15.66 -21.83
CA ALA A 360 6.42 16.31 -21.41
C ALA A 360 6.52 17.74 -21.93
N PHE A 361 7.02 18.63 -21.09
CA PHE A 361 7.41 19.99 -21.47
C PHE A 361 8.93 20.04 -21.55
N LEU A 362 9.46 20.34 -22.73
CA LEU A 362 10.89 20.38 -23.01
C LEU A 362 11.31 21.83 -23.27
N VAL A 363 12.56 22.12 -22.93
CA VAL A 363 13.15 23.44 -23.08
C VAL A 363 14.54 23.30 -23.67
N ARG A 364 14.86 24.16 -24.64
CA ARG A 364 16.19 24.29 -25.25
C ARG A 364 16.70 25.70 -25.11
N VAL A 365 17.86 25.87 -24.49
CA VAL A 365 18.63 27.13 -24.45
C VAL A 365 19.91 27.00 -25.28
N SER A 366 20.48 28.12 -25.71
CA SER A 366 21.73 28.19 -26.46
C SER A 366 22.74 29.11 -25.77
N ALA A 367 24.03 28.78 -25.81
CA ALA A 367 25.09 29.65 -25.29
C ALA A 367 26.42 29.38 -26.02
N PRO A 368 27.40 30.30 -25.99
CA PRO A 368 28.69 30.10 -26.66
C PRO A 368 29.58 29.06 -25.96
N ASP A 369 29.40 28.78 -24.67
CA ASP A 369 30.18 27.80 -23.91
C ASP A 369 29.28 26.85 -23.08
N GLU A 370 29.82 25.67 -22.77
CA GLU A 370 29.10 24.60 -22.07
C GLU A 370 28.62 25.03 -20.66
N THR A 371 29.45 25.78 -19.93
CA THR A 371 29.20 26.12 -18.52
C THR A 371 28.04 27.12 -18.44
N THR A 372 28.12 28.19 -19.23
CA THR A 372 27.06 29.19 -19.35
C THR A 372 25.75 28.56 -19.82
N CYS A 373 25.81 27.64 -20.80
CA CYS A 373 24.61 26.95 -21.30
C CYS A 373 23.88 26.19 -20.18
N ARG A 374 24.64 25.47 -19.36
CA ARG A 374 24.11 24.70 -18.22
C ARG A 374 23.51 25.60 -17.14
N GLU A 375 24.19 26.69 -16.79
CA GLU A 375 23.69 27.66 -15.81
C GLU A 375 22.39 28.32 -16.27
N LEU A 376 22.32 28.73 -17.54
CA LEU A 376 21.10 29.29 -18.14
C LEU A 376 19.94 28.29 -18.10
N ALA A 377 20.20 27.02 -18.44
CA ALA A 377 19.17 25.97 -18.37
C ALA A 377 18.62 25.79 -16.95
N LEU A 378 19.48 25.74 -15.93
CA LEU A 378 19.06 25.58 -14.54
C LEU A 378 18.34 26.82 -13.99
N ASN A 379 18.83 28.03 -14.30
CA ASN A 379 18.18 29.29 -13.90
C ASN A 379 16.79 29.41 -14.53
N LEU A 380 16.65 29.01 -15.79
CA LEU A 380 15.38 28.97 -16.50
C LEU A 380 14.44 27.94 -15.88
N TRP A 381 14.93 26.74 -15.53
CA TRP A 381 14.15 25.75 -14.80
C TRP A 381 13.59 26.34 -13.50
N TRP A 382 14.39 27.00 -12.67
CA TRP A 382 13.92 27.58 -11.41
C TRP A 382 12.88 28.68 -11.62
N THR A 383 13.08 29.50 -12.66
CA THR A 383 12.12 30.53 -13.06
C THR A 383 10.77 29.89 -13.43
N ILE A 384 10.78 28.88 -14.29
CA ILE A 384 9.58 28.18 -14.75
C ILE A 384 8.94 27.39 -13.59
N ASN A 385 9.72 26.67 -12.80
CA ASN A 385 9.25 25.85 -11.68
C ASN A 385 8.63 26.68 -10.54
N SER A 386 9.00 27.95 -10.41
CA SER A 386 8.32 28.87 -9.47
C SER A 386 6.91 29.25 -9.92
N VAL A 387 6.61 29.09 -11.21
CA VAL A 387 5.34 29.45 -11.85
C VAL A 387 4.53 28.21 -12.25
N LEU A 388 5.17 27.04 -12.39
CA LEU A 388 4.52 25.74 -12.40
C LEU A 388 4.19 25.37 -10.94
N PRO A 389 2.94 25.42 -10.47
CA PRO A 389 1.72 25.06 -11.17
C PRO A 389 0.73 26.24 -11.33
N LEU A 390 -0.24 26.06 -12.22
CA LEU A 390 -1.47 26.87 -12.32
C LEU A 390 -2.11 27.00 -10.93
N ALA A 391 -1.85 28.12 -10.26
CA ALA A 391 -1.50 28.17 -8.83
C ALA A 391 -2.64 27.92 -7.81
N GLN A 392 -3.83 27.52 -8.24
CA GLN A 392 -4.98 27.41 -7.32
C GLN A 392 -5.64 26.02 -7.25
N ASP A 393 -5.46 25.12 -8.23
CA ASP A 393 -6.30 23.91 -8.33
C ASP A 393 -5.59 22.54 -8.50
N TYR A 394 -4.25 22.48 -8.55
CA TYR A 394 -3.46 21.23 -8.60
C TYR A 394 -3.97 20.18 -9.62
N ILE A 395 -4.14 20.58 -10.89
CA ILE A 395 -4.72 19.73 -11.95
C ILE A 395 -3.69 18.80 -12.62
N TYR A 396 -2.42 19.22 -12.65
CA TYR A 396 -1.30 18.48 -13.20
C TYR A 396 -0.10 18.59 -12.26
N ASP A 397 0.61 17.49 -12.09
CA ASP A 397 1.91 17.44 -11.40
C ASP A 397 3.02 17.58 -12.44
N PHE A 398 3.98 18.45 -12.14
CA PHE A 398 5.11 18.77 -12.99
C PHE A 398 6.37 18.29 -12.30
N GLN A 399 7.00 17.26 -12.84
CA GLN A 399 8.17 16.65 -12.24
C GLN A 399 9.39 16.82 -13.14
N ALA A 400 10.47 17.41 -12.62
CA ALA A 400 11.75 17.48 -13.31
C ALA A 400 12.22 16.09 -13.74
N VAL A 401 12.61 15.96 -15.01
CA VAL A 401 13.24 14.74 -15.53
C VAL A 401 14.69 14.75 -15.06
N ALA A 402 15.04 13.87 -14.14
CA ALA A 402 16.37 13.80 -13.52
C ALA A 402 17.28 12.72 -14.15
N ASP A 403 16.72 11.84 -14.99
CA ASP A 403 17.44 10.77 -15.67
C ASP A 403 17.78 11.19 -17.11
N GLU A 404 19.04 11.04 -17.48
CA GLU A 404 19.51 11.37 -18.83
C GLU A 404 18.92 10.44 -19.90
N THR A 405 18.69 9.17 -19.57
CA THR A 405 18.07 8.21 -20.47
C THR A 405 16.62 8.58 -20.75
N GLU A 406 15.91 9.03 -19.71
CA GLU A 406 14.53 9.51 -19.83
C GLU A 406 14.48 10.77 -20.71
N LEU A 407 15.34 11.76 -20.46
CA LEU A 407 15.43 12.97 -21.29
C LEU A 407 15.71 12.65 -22.76
N LYS A 408 16.69 11.77 -23.06
CA LYS A 408 16.99 11.34 -24.43
C LYS A 408 15.78 10.66 -25.09
N SER A 409 15.06 9.83 -24.36
CA SER A 409 13.83 9.19 -24.86
C SER A 409 12.68 10.19 -25.09
N LEU A 410 12.69 11.35 -24.46
CA LEU A 410 11.73 12.41 -24.72
C LEU A 410 12.11 13.25 -25.95
N LEU A 411 13.40 13.48 -26.19
CA LEU A 411 13.92 14.18 -27.37
C LEU A 411 13.76 13.37 -28.66
N VAL A 412 14.08 12.08 -28.62
CA VAL A 412 13.94 11.14 -29.75
C VAL A 412 13.22 9.87 -29.28
N PRO A 413 11.87 9.88 -29.24
CA PRO A 413 11.10 8.77 -28.67
C PRO A 413 11.03 7.53 -29.55
N PHE A 414 11.08 7.70 -30.86
CA PHE A 414 11.09 6.63 -31.86
C PHE A 414 11.60 7.20 -33.19
N ASP A 415 11.98 6.30 -34.12
CA ASP A 415 12.34 6.70 -35.48
C ASP A 415 11.07 7.07 -36.26
N ALA A 416 10.82 8.37 -36.40
CA ALA A 416 9.65 8.87 -37.12
C ALA A 416 9.86 8.66 -38.62
N THR A 417 8.94 7.96 -39.28
CA THR A 417 8.95 7.74 -40.75
C THR A 417 7.91 8.60 -41.47
N ASN A 418 6.93 9.11 -40.74
CA ASN A 418 5.88 10.00 -41.24
C ASN A 418 5.85 11.26 -40.38
N ILE A 419 6.13 12.43 -40.99
CA ILE A 419 6.10 13.73 -40.31
C ILE A 419 5.23 14.69 -41.11
N ALA A 420 4.31 15.37 -40.41
CA ALA A 420 3.48 16.41 -40.96
C ALA A 420 3.45 17.62 -40.02
N GLU A 421 3.29 18.81 -40.58
CA GLU A 421 3.10 20.03 -39.83
C GLU A 421 1.72 20.62 -40.09
N VAL A 422 1.06 21.06 -39.03
CA VAL A 422 -0.20 21.79 -39.08
C VAL A 422 0.11 23.27 -39.04
N VAL A 423 -0.23 23.97 -40.13
CA VAL A 423 0.05 25.38 -40.34
C VAL A 423 -1.23 26.15 -40.63
N ARG A 424 -1.15 27.48 -40.54
CA ARG A 424 -2.28 28.32 -40.95
C ARG A 424 -2.53 28.16 -42.44
N ARG A 425 -3.81 28.18 -42.79
CA ARG A 425 -4.23 28.24 -44.18
C ARG A 425 -3.74 29.56 -44.78
N GLU A 426 -3.13 29.47 -45.95
CA GLU A 426 -2.74 30.64 -46.73
C GLU A 426 -3.48 30.66 -48.07
N GLU A 427 -3.70 31.84 -48.64
CA GLU A 427 -4.15 31.98 -50.03
C GLU A 427 -2.99 32.44 -50.88
N VAL A 428 -2.71 31.66 -51.93
CA VAL A 428 -1.68 31.95 -52.91
C VAL A 428 -2.18 33.05 -53.85
N PRO A 429 -1.40 34.11 -54.10
CA PRO A 429 -1.72 35.12 -55.10
C PRO A 429 -2.02 34.48 -56.46
N LEU A 430 -3.17 34.81 -57.08
CA LEU A 430 -3.50 34.38 -58.45
C LEU A 430 -2.82 35.33 -59.45
N GLN A 431 -2.66 34.90 -60.71
CA GLN A 431 -1.92 35.64 -61.75
C GLN A 431 -2.38 37.10 -62.00
N ASP A 432 -3.57 37.49 -61.54
CA ASP A 432 -4.16 38.84 -61.64
C ASP A 432 -4.44 39.49 -60.26
N ASP A 433 -4.02 38.88 -59.14
CA ASP A 433 -4.33 39.30 -57.78
C ASP A 433 -3.10 39.17 -56.85
N ASP A 434 -2.47 40.29 -56.48
CA ASP A 434 -1.20 40.34 -55.70
C ASP A 434 -1.40 40.22 -54.18
N ARG A 435 -2.47 39.57 -53.75
CA ARG A 435 -2.87 39.50 -52.34
C ARG A 435 -2.38 38.21 -51.69
N TYR A 436 -1.51 38.36 -50.69
CA TYR A 436 -1.14 37.27 -49.79
C TYR A 436 -2.00 37.31 -48.52
N ALA A 437 -2.61 36.19 -48.16
CA ALA A 437 -3.48 36.11 -47.00
C ALA A 437 -3.12 34.92 -46.12
N ILE A 438 -3.06 35.14 -44.81
CA ILE A 438 -2.97 34.08 -43.81
C ILE A 438 -4.19 34.19 -42.90
N TYR A 439 -4.87 33.08 -42.69
CA TYR A 439 -6.04 33.03 -41.81
C TYR A 439 -5.65 32.60 -40.40
N PRO A 440 -6.17 33.27 -39.34
CA PRO A 440 -5.89 32.89 -37.97
C PRO A 440 -6.44 31.50 -37.67
N PHE A 441 -5.83 30.80 -36.71
CA PHE A 441 -6.41 29.55 -36.24
C PHE A 441 -7.75 29.81 -35.53
N THR A 442 -8.71 28.92 -35.75
CA THR A 442 -9.96 28.91 -34.98
C THR A 442 -9.89 27.79 -33.93
N PRO A 443 -10.50 27.97 -32.75
CA PRO A 443 -10.50 26.91 -31.73
C PRO A 443 -11.26 25.68 -32.23
N GLY A 444 -10.61 24.51 -32.09
CA GLY A 444 -11.18 23.20 -32.39
C GLY A 444 -12.06 22.66 -31.26
N SER A 445 -11.96 21.36 -30.99
CA SER A 445 -12.66 20.72 -29.88
C SER A 445 -12.24 21.34 -28.54
N ASN A 446 -13.16 21.46 -27.57
CA ASN A 446 -12.81 21.84 -26.20
C ASN A 446 -12.18 20.69 -25.40
N ASP A 447 -12.24 19.45 -25.91
CA ASP A 447 -11.72 18.24 -25.27
C ASP A 447 -10.77 17.47 -26.19
N LEU A 448 -9.57 17.17 -25.69
CA LEU A 448 -8.51 16.43 -26.40
C LEU A 448 -8.60 14.90 -26.23
N GLN A 449 -9.60 14.36 -25.53
CA GLN A 449 -9.74 12.91 -25.31
C GLN A 449 -9.77 12.07 -26.60
N ASN A 450 -10.48 12.54 -27.62
CA ASN A 450 -10.55 11.83 -28.90
C ASN A 450 -9.17 11.75 -29.57
N VAL A 451 -8.35 12.78 -29.42
CA VAL A 451 -6.96 12.79 -29.92
C VAL A 451 -6.12 11.78 -29.15
N CYS A 452 -6.24 11.75 -27.83
CA CYS A 452 -5.55 10.79 -26.96
C CYS A 452 -5.88 9.34 -27.36
N TRP A 453 -7.16 9.01 -27.53
CA TRP A 453 -7.58 7.69 -28.02
C TRP A 453 -7.08 7.38 -29.42
N THR A 454 -7.09 8.37 -30.31
CA THR A 454 -6.61 8.18 -31.69
C THR A 454 -5.12 7.85 -31.71
N LEU A 455 -4.32 8.49 -30.86
CA LEU A 455 -2.90 8.20 -30.71
C LEU A 455 -2.63 6.80 -30.15
N LEU A 456 -3.45 6.34 -29.18
CA LEU A 456 -3.31 5.01 -28.57
C LEU A 456 -3.80 3.85 -29.46
N ARG A 457 -4.72 4.12 -30.39
CA ARG A 457 -5.21 3.13 -31.36
C ARG A 457 -4.29 2.93 -32.54
N GLN A 458 -3.22 3.73 -32.67
CA GLN A 458 -2.20 3.47 -33.69
C GLN A 458 -1.50 2.14 -33.39
N LYS A 459 -1.13 1.40 -34.44
CA LYS A 459 -0.35 0.16 -34.28
C LYS A 459 1.11 0.41 -33.89
N VAL A 460 1.56 1.65 -34.05
CA VAL A 460 2.94 2.09 -33.84
C VAL A 460 2.95 3.42 -33.08
N PRO A 461 4.05 3.76 -32.39
CA PRO A 461 4.19 5.03 -31.68
C PRO A 461 3.90 6.24 -32.57
N ALA A 462 3.25 7.24 -31.97
CA ALA A 462 2.97 8.52 -32.59
C ALA A 462 3.22 9.65 -31.58
N MET A 463 3.44 10.87 -32.07
CA MET A 463 3.72 12.03 -31.24
C MET A 463 3.09 13.28 -31.82
N ILE A 464 2.58 14.14 -30.95
CA ILE A 464 2.27 15.54 -31.23
C ILE A 464 3.34 16.38 -30.51
N SER A 465 4.02 17.26 -31.25
CA SER A 465 5.01 18.19 -30.70
C SER A 465 4.61 19.61 -31.06
N VAL A 466 4.42 20.45 -30.04
CA VAL A 466 4.04 21.86 -30.19
C VAL A 466 5.23 22.71 -29.77
N HIS A 467 5.88 23.39 -30.72
CA HIS A 467 7.04 24.23 -30.48
C HIS A 467 6.61 25.69 -30.40
N LEU A 468 7.12 26.42 -29.41
CA LEU A 468 6.84 27.83 -29.18
C LEU A 468 8.15 28.57 -28.95
N LEU A 469 8.36 29.58 -29.77
CA LEU A 469 9.44 30.54 -29.62
C LEU A 469 8.81 31.93 -29.42
N PRO A 470 8.90 32.51 -28.21
CA PRO A 470 8.58 33.91 -28.01
C PRO A 470 9.51 34.78 -28.87
N THR A 471 8.96 35.71 -29.65
CA THR A 471 9.73 36.55 -30.58
C THR A 471 9.27 38.00 -30.54
N ASP A 472 10.15 38.91 -30.95
CA ASP A 472 9.76 40.27 -31.29
C ASP A 472 9.34 40.39 -32.76
N LEU A 473 8.46 41.36 -33.02
CA LEU A 473 8.12 41.77 -34.38
C LEU A 473 9.30 42.51 -35.01
N MET A 474 9.62 42.23 -36.27
CA MET A 474 10.62 42.97 -37.03
C MET A 474 10.18 44.42 -37.23
N ALA A 475 11.14 45.30 -37.56
CA ALA A 475 10.84 46.69 -37.83
C ALA A 475 9.83 46.84 -38.99
N TRP A 476 9.98 46.05 -40.06
CA TRP A 476 9.07 46.06 -41.20
C TRP A 476 7.69 45.46 -40.86
N GLU A 477 7.63 44.40 -40.06
CA GLU A 477 6.36 43.81 -39.60
C GLU A 477 5.57 44.81 -38.75
N ARG A 478 6.24 45.53 -37.85
CA ARG A 478 5.62 46.59 -37.05
C ARG A 478 5.05 47.69 -37.92
N ALA A 479 5.83 48.18 -38.88
CA ALA A 479 5.42 49.22 -39.81
C ALA A 479 4.22 48.78 -40.67
N ALA A 480 4.25 47.55 -41.21
CA ALA A 480 3.14 46.98 -41.95
C ALA A 480 1.87 46.89 -41.07
N PHE A 481 2.01 46.42 -39.83
CA PHE A 481 0.89 46.33 -38.88
C PHE A 481 0.36 47.70 -38.39
N ASP A 482 1.19 48.74 -38.32
CA ASP A 482 0.73 50.12 -38.02
C ASP A 482 -0.19 50.65 -39.11
N GLN A 483 0.17 50.41 -40.37
CA GLN A 483 -0.61 50.88 -41.52
C GLN A 483 -1.95 50.14 -41.64
N ILE A 484 -1.99 48.85 -41.28
CA ILE A 484 -3.25 48.12 -41.04
C ILE A 484 -4.11 48.92 -40.05
N MET A 485 -3.58 49.29 -38.89
CA MET A 485 -4.39 49.95 -37.86
C MET A 485 -4.98 51.32 -38.30
N LEU A 486 -4.37 51.97 -39.29
CA LEU A 486 -4.75 53.31 -39.79
C LEU A 486 -5.70 53.31 -40.99
N GLY A 487 -5.90 52.18 -41.69
CA GLY A 487 -6.85 52.13 -42.82
C GLY A 487 -6.32 52.66 -44.15
N GLU A 488 -5.01 52.87 -44.31
CA GLU A 488 -4.40 53.49 -45.49
C GLU A 488 -3.86 52.45 -46.49
N PRO A 489 -4.06 52.62 -47.82
CA PRO A 489 -3.39 51.81 -48.84
C PRO A 489 -1.94 52.29 -49.06
N THR A 490 -0.99 51.36 -49.24
CA THR A 490 0.45 51.66 -49.28
C THR A 490 0.98 52.24 -50.59
N VAL A 491 1.95 53.14 -50.46
CA VAL A 491 3.13 53.29 -51.36
C VAL A 491 4.35 53.54 -50.47
N ALA A 492 5.48 52.86 -50.72
CA ALA A 492 6.77 53.22 -50.11
C ALA A 492 7.69 53.84 -51.18
N PRO A 493 8.04 55.14 -51.11
CA PRO A 493 9.12 55.72 -51.89
C PRO A 493 10.45 55.58 -51.13
N ASP A 494 11.53 55.40 -51.91
CA ASP A 494 12.95 55.40 -51.52
C ASP A 494 13.60 54.04 -51.22
N MET A 495 13.75 53.23 -52.28
CA MET A 495 15.00 52.50 -52.52
C MET A 495 15.45 52.72 -53.97
N GLN A 496 16.67 53.25 -54.15
CA GLN A 496 17.26 53.49 -55.47
C GLN A 496 17.75 52.19 -56.14
N PRO A 497 17.81 52.16 -57.49
CA PRO A 497 17.84 50.95 -58.28
C PRO A 497 19.16 50.76 -59.03
N ASP A 498 19.93 49.70 -58.75
CA ASP A 498 20.99 49.26 -59.70
C ASP A 498 21.26 47.74 -59.70
N SER A 499 20.32 46.91 -59.23
CA SER A 499 20.41 45.46 -59.39
C SER A 499 19.05 44.83 -59.69
N GLY A 500 18.73 44.64 -60.97
CA GLY A 500 17.92 43.52 -61.47
C GLY A 500 16.65 43.14 -60.69
N GLN A 501 15.80 44.15 -60.45
CA GLN A 501 14.36 44.15 -60.13
C GLN A 501 13.65 42.82 -59.78
N ILE A 502 13.35 42.65 -58.48
CA ILE A 502 12.06 42.11 -58.02
C ILE A 502 11.41 43.19 -57.15
N GLY A 503 10.25 43.68 -57.56
CA GLY A 503 9.47 44.64 -56.79
C GLY A 503 8.69 43.92 -55.69
N PHE A 504 8.91 44.30 -54.43
CA PHE A 504 7.99 43.96 -53.35
C PHE A 504 6.71 44.78 -53.53
N ARG A 505 5.60 44.12 -53.91
CA ARG A 505 4.26 44.64 -53.63
C ARG A 505 3.90 44.23 -52.21
N ASP A 506 3.40 45.22 -51.47
CA ASP A 506 2.96 45.08 -50.09
C ASP A 506 1.94 43.93 -49.93
N PRO A 507 2.26 42.87 -49.15
CA PRO A 507 1.37 41.72 -48.96
C PRO A 507 0.12 42.04 -48.14
N VAL A 508 0.00 43.26 -47.59
CA VAL A 508 -1.06 43.63 -46.65
C VAL A 508 -2.09 44.62 -47.23
N SER A 509 -1.71 45.57 -48.10
CA SER A 509 -2.64 46.62 -48.56
C SER A 509 -3.70 46.17 -49.56
N GLN A 510 -3.46 45.14 -50.37
CA GLN A 510 -4.48 44.76 -51.37
C GLN A 510 -5.60 43.89 -50.77
N TRP A 511 -5.40 43.26 -49.60
CA TRP A 511 -6.48 42.55 -48.90
C TRP A 511 -7.65 43.48 -48.50
N TRP A 512 -7.46 44.81 -48.61
CA TRP A 512 -8.21 45.83 -47.90
C TRP A 512 -9.20 46.66 -48.72
N GLN A 513 -9.33 46.43 -50.03
CA GLN A 513 -10.26 47.19 -50.90
C GLN A 513 -11.50 46.39 -51.34
N GLY A 514 -12.01 45.52 -50.47
CA GLY A 514 -13.36 44.95 -50.58
C GLY A 514 -14.29 45.57 -49.54
N ASN A 515 -15.47 46.02 -49.96
CA ASN A 515 -16.52 46.68 -49.17
C ASN A 515 -16.53 46.32 -47.66
N PRO A 516 -16.47 47.29 -46.73
CA PRO A 516 -16.30 47.01 -45.32
C PRO A 516 -17.59 46.48 -44.69
N GLN A 517 -17.56 45.25 -44.19
CA GLN A 517 -18.39 44.88 -43.04
C GLN A 517 -17.56 45.09 -41.76
N TRP A 518 -18.06 45.97 -40.89
CA TRP A 518 -17.45 46.46 -39.64
C TRP A 518 -16.81 45.36 -38.75
N GLY A 519 -17.33 44.13 -38.80
CA GLY A 519 -16.80 42.99 -38.04
C GLY A 519 -15.42 42.49 -38.48
N ARG A 520 -15.03 42.65 -39.76
CA ARG A 520 -13.72 42.17 -40.28
C ARG A 520 -12.56 43.05 -39.83
N ALA A 521 -12.73 44.37 -39.87
CA ALA A 521 -11.73 45.32 -39.40
C ALA A 521 -11.46 45.17 -37.89
N GLN A 522 -12.49 44.87 -37.09
CA GLN A 522 -12.34 44.62 -35.66
C GLN A 522 -11.57 43.33 -35.36
N ALA A 523 -11.79 42.25 -36.12
CA ALA A 523 -11.06 41.00 -35.95
C ALA A 523 -9.56 41.17 -36.28
N ASN A 524 -9.26 41.86 -37.39
CA ASN A 524 -7.88 42.16 -37.80
C ASN A 524 -7.16 43.06 -36.78
N ARG A 525 -7.86 44.09 -36.28
CA ARG A 525 -7.36 44.98 -35.23
C ARG A 525 -6.99 44.23 -33.96
N ARG A 526 -7.87 43.32 -33.51
CA ARG A 526 -7.59 42.46 -32.35
C ARG A 526 -6.39 41.54 -32.56
N MET A 527 -6.22 40.97 -33.75
CA MET A 527 -5.08 40.11 -34.07
C MET A 527 -3.76 40.91 -34.07
N VAL A 528 -3.75 42.09 -34.68
CA VAL A 528 -2.57 42.98 -34.67
C VAL A 528 -2.25 43.47 -33.26
N ASP A 529 -3.26 43.87 -32.48
CA ASP A 529 -3.08 44.27 -31.08
C ASP A 529 -2.50 43.12 -30.23
N ALA A 530 -2.95 41.88 -30.46
CA ALA A 530 -2.40 40.70 -29.80
C ALA A 530 -0.93 40.46 -30.17
N LEU A 531 -0.58 40.50 -31.46
CA LEU A 531 0.80 40.35 -31.95
C LEU A 531 1.74 41.45 -31.43
N ARG A 532 1.25 42.68 -31.30
CA ARG A 532 2.00 43.82 -30.74
C ARG A 532 2.28 43.67 -29.25
N THR A 533 1.32 43.12 -28.52
CA THR A 533 1.47 42.85 -27.09
C THR A 533 2.52 41.76 -26.90
N GLN A 534 2.36 40.64 -27.61
CA GLN A 534 3.29 39.53 -27.56
C GLN A 534 3.14 38.61 -28.76
N ALA A 535 4.24 38.40 -29.49
CA ALA A 535 4.29 37.52 -30.64
C ALA A 535 5.04 36.22 -30.34
N TYR A 536 4.59 35.15 -30.98
CA TYR A 536 5.19 33.83 -30.87
C TYR A 536 5.34 33.21 -32.25
N VAL A 537 6.43 32.49 -32.50
CA VAL A 537 6.50 31.53 -33.60
C VAL A 537 6.04 30.18 -33.07
N LEU A 538 4.94 29.66 -33.63
CA LEU A 538 4.31 28.41 -33.22
C LEU A 538 4.39 27.38 -34.35
N ARG A 539 4.86 26.16 -34.03
CA ARG A 539 4.81 25.00 -34.94
C ARG A 539 4.14 23.81 -34.29
N VAL A 540 3.29 23.12 -35.04
CA VAL A 540 2.58 21.92 -34.57
C VAL A 540 2.95 20.75 -35.47
N SER A 541 3.81 19.87 -34.98
CA SER A 541 4.26 18.69 -35.73
C SER A 541 3.55 17.43 -35.24
N VAL A 542 3.12 16.60 -36.18
CA VAL A 542 2.57 15.26 -35.94
C VAL A 542 3.50 14.24 -36.58
N ALA A 543 4.10 13.39 -35.75
CA ALA A 543 5.08 12.39 -36.15
C ALA A 543 4.61 10.98 -35.81
N SER A 544 4.96 9.97 -36.61
CA SER A 544 4.63 8.57 -36.33
C SER A 544 5.58 7.59 -37.03
N GLY A 545 5.66 6.37 -36.49
CA GLY A 545 6.45 5.28 -37.06
C GLY A 545 5.81 4.63 -38.29
N ALA A 546 6.51 3.66 -38.88
CA ALA A 546 6.09 2.98 -40.10
C ALA A 546 4.80 2.16 -39.86
N GLY A 547 3.76 2.38 -40.68
CA GLY A 547 2.48 1.69 -40.56
C GLY A 547 1.40 2.42 -39.75
N SER A 548 1.62 3.71 -39.41
CA SER A 548 0.60 4.59 -38.86
C SER A 548 -0.47 4.99 -39.90
N SER A 549 -1.64 5.45 -39.42
CA SER A 549 -2.70 5.94 -40.30
C SER A 549 -2.29 7.25 -40.99
N SER A 550 -2.47 7.34 -42.31
CA SER A 550 -2.25 8.58 -43.06
C SER A 550 -3.15 9.73 -42.60
N LEU A 551 -4.33 9.44 -42.04
CA LEU A 551 -5.28 10.46 -41.58
C LEU A 551 -4.93 11.06 -40.20
N LEU A 552 -3.93 10.54 -39.50
CA LEU A 552 -3.62 10.97 -38.13
C LEU A 552 -3.36 12.50 -38.03
N PRO A 553 -2.54 13.13 -38.90
CA PRO A 553 -2.33 14.57 -38.85
C PRO A 553 -3.60 15.40 -39.04
N GLU A 554 -4.52 14.97 -39.92
CA GLU A 554 -5.81 15.65 -40.16
C GLU A 554 -6.70 15.58 -38.91
N ILE A 555 -6.75 14.44 -38.24
CA ILE A 555 -7.55 14.27 -37.02
C ILE A 555 -6.99 15.16 -35.90
N VAL A 556 -5.67 15.23 -35.76
CA VAL A 556 -5.01 16.11 -34.78
C VAL A 556 -5.30 17.57 -35.11
N ALA A 557 -5.15 17.97 -36.37
CA ALA A 557 -5.41 19.32 -36.82
C ALA A 557 -6.86 19.75 -36.59
N ALA A 558 -7.85 18.90 -36.96
CA ALA A 558 -9.27 19.15 -36.72
C ALA A 558 -9.65 19.23 -35.24
N ALA A 559 -8.90 18.55 -34.37
CA ALA A 559 -9.18 18.56 -32.94
C ALA A 559 -8.59 19.78 -32.24
N LEU A 560 -7.38 20.20 -32.64
CA LEU A 560 -6.73 21.42 -32.13
C LEU A 560 -7.38 22.67 -32.71
N PHE A 561 -7.72 22.64 -34.00
CA PHE A 561 -8.19 23.76 -34.78
C PHE A 561 -9.57 23.52 -35.39
N GLY A 562 -10.39 24.55 -35.44
CA GLY A 562 -11.73 24.50 -36.04
C GLY A 562 -11.66 24.49 -37.57
N PRO A 563 -12.74 24.03 -38.23
CA PRO A 563 -12.84 24.12 -39.69
C PRO A 563 -12.92 25.58 -40.14
N SER A 564 -12.54 25.83 -41.40
CA SER A 564 -12.80 27.11 -42.05
C SER A 564 -14.30 27.36 -42.16
N ARG A 565 -14.76 28.57 -41.81
CA ARG A 565 -16.18 28.96 -41.87
C ARG A 565 -16.40 30.01 -42.95
N PRO A 566 -17.44 29.91 -43.78
CA PRO A 566 -17.80 31.00 -44.68
C PRO A 566 -18.39 32.18 -43.89
N VAL A 567 -17.89 33.38 -44.12
CA VAL A 567 -18.39 34.65 -43.57
C VAL A 567 -18.60 35.63 -44.73
N GLY A 568 -19.81 35.65 -45.31
CA GLY A 568 -20.07 36.36 -46.57
C GLY A 568 -19.46 35.60 -47.76
N GLU A 569 -18.80 36.30 -48.69
CA GLU A 569 -18.08 35.71 -49.83
C GLU A 569 -16.67 35.19 -49.49
N ALA A 570 -16.20 35.33 -48.24
CA ALA A 570 -14.85 34.92 -47.83
C ALA A 570 -14.88 33.77 -46.81
N LEU A 571 -13.83 32.94 -46.81
CA LEU A 571 -13.59 31.94 -45.75
C LEU A 571 -12.85 32.60 -44.58
N TYR A 572 -13.17 32.19 -43.35
CA TYR A 572 -12.49 32.61 -42.13
C TYR A 572 -11.97 31.41 -41.35
N GLY A 573 -10.71 31.51 -40.93
CA GLY A 573 -10.01 30.47 -40.20
C GLY A 573 -9.72 29.21 -41.01
N GLY A 574 -9.23 28.19 -40.32
CA GLY A 574 -8.85 26.91 -40.90
C GLY A 574 -7.36 26.62 -40.76
N TYR A 575 -6.96 25.44 -41.21
CA TYR A 575 -5.61 24.93 -41.14
C TYR A 575 -5.26 24.20 -42.43
N GLU A 576 -3.98 24.01 -42.67
CA GLU A 576 -3.44 23.11 -43.68
C GLU A 576 -2.50 22.11 -43.01
N VAL A 577 -2.52 20.87 -43.51
CA VAL A 577 -1.62 19.80 -43.07
C VAL A 577 -0.62 19.54 -44.19
N ILE A 578 0.63 19.93 -43.96
CA ILE A 578 1.71 19.77 -44.94
C ILE A 578 2.60 18.61 -44.50
N ARG A 579 2.83 17.68 -45.42
CA ARG A 579 3.57 16.44 -45.14
C ARG A 579 4.95 16.53 -45.76
N ALA A 580 5.97 16.16 -45.01
CA ALA A 580 7.32 16.04 -45.56
C ALA A 580 7.31 14.95 -46.64
N SER A 581 7.68 15.33 -47.86
CA SER A 581 7.60 14.46 -49.04
C SER A 581 8.96 14.29 -49.71
N ARG A 582 9.79 15.34 -49.69
CA ARG A 582 11.16 15.31 -50.20
C ARG A 582 12.14 14.93 -49.09
N ALA A 583 13.28 14.36 -49.47
CA ALA A 583 14.29 13.90 -48.51
C ALA A 583 14.85 15.04 -47.64
N ASP A 584 15.07 16.21 -48.24
CA ASP A 584 15.50 17.44 -47.56
C ASP A 584 14.45 17.96 -46.56
N GLU A 585 13.18 18.02 -46.96
CA GLU A 585 12.06 18.39 -46.07
C GLU A 585 11.99 17.47 -44.85
N PHE A 586 12.14 16.16 -45.09
CA PHE A 586 12.07 15.15 -44.06
C PHE A 586 13.25 15.23 -43.08
N GLU A 587 14.46 15.49 -43.58
CA GLU A 587 15.65 15.69 -42.76
C GLU A 587 15.51 16.91 -41.85
N ILE A 588 15.05 18.05 -42.39
CA ILE A 588 14.81 19.27 -41.61
C ILE A 588 13.70 19.02 -40.58
N ALA A 589 12.59 18.40 -40.97
CA ALA A 589 11.48 18.12 -40.06
C ALA A 589 11.89 17.18 -38.90
N ARG A 590 12.67 16.14 -39.20
CA ARG A 590 13.22 15.22 -38.18
C ARG A 590 14.20 15.93 -37.26
N HIS A 591 15.05 16.79 -37.79
CA HIS A 591 15.98 17.58 -36.99
C HIS A 591 15.25 18.57 -36.08
N ASN A 592 14.26 19.30 -36.59
CA ASN A 592 13.42 20.18 -35.78
C ASN A 592 12.83 19.45 -34.58
N LEU A 593 12.31 18.23 -34.77
CA LEU A 593 11.87 17.38 -33.66
C LEU A 593 13.02 17.03 -32.72
N ALA A 594 14.14 16.48 -33.19
CA ALA A 594 15.21 16.06 -32.27
C ALA A 594 15.84 17.22 -31.48
N ALA A 595 16.14 18.33 -32.16
CA ALA A 595 16.90 19.47 -31.62
C ALA A 595 16.03 20.59 -31.03
N LEU A 596 14.69 20.43 -31.04
CA LEU A 596 13.72 21.47 -30.65
C LEU A 596 13.85 22.77 -31.46
N ASP A 597 14.27 22.68 -32.72
CA ASP A 597 14.43 23.82 -33.62
C ASP A 597 13.13 24.16 -34.40
N ILE A 598 13.14 25.32 -35.07
CA ILE A 598 12.00 25.92 -35.80
C ILE A 598 12.39 26.21 -37.26
N GLU A 599 13.35 25.48 -37.84
CA GLU A 599 13.84 25.72 -39.21
C GLU A 599 12.78 25.45 -40.29
N GLY A 600 12.54 26.43 -41.17
CA GLY A 600 11.52 26.36 -42.22
C GLY A 600 11.77 25.26 -43.26
N TRP A 601 10.75 24.44 -43.52
CA TRP A 601 10.73 23.44 -44.60
C TRP A 601 9.39 23.35 -45.31
N VAL A 602 8.35 23.92 -44.69
CA VAL A 602 6.99 23.97 -45.21
C VAL A 602 6.93 24.99 -46.34
N TYR A 603 6.35 24.59 -47.47
CA TYR A 603 6.08 25.52 -48.57
C TYR A 603 5.23 26.70 -48.10
N THR A 604 5.59 27.91 -48.52
CA THR A 604 4.77 29.10 -48.34
C THR A 604 4.79 29.96 -49.60
N ALA A 605 3.65 30.55 -49.93
CA ALA A 605 3.55 31.57 -50.96
C ALA A 605 4.00 32.97 -50.49
N ALA A 606 4.39 33.11 -49.21
CA ALA A 606 4.98 34.33 -48.71
C ALA A 606 6.31 34.62 -49.41
N PRO A 607 6.66 35.91 -49.61
CA PRO A 607 8.01 36.30 -50.00
C PRO A 607 9.08 35.77 -49.02
N GLU A 608 10.33 35.63 -49.49
CA GLU A 608 11.42 34.96 -48.76
C GLU A 608 11.70 35.55 -47.36
N ASN A 609 11.57 36.87 -47.19
CA ASN A 609 11.71 37.57 -45.91
C ASN A 609 10.46 37.56 -45.02
N ALA A 610 9.34 37.00 -45.51
CA ALA A 610 8.04 36.97 -44.87
C ALA A 610 7.56 35.54 -44.57
N ALA A 611 8.37 34.51 -44.84
CA ALA A 611 8.03 33.10 -44.62
C ALA A 611 7.59 32.81 -43.17
N ARG A 612 8.19 33.50 -42.18
CA ARG A 612 7.82 33.33 -40.76
C ARG A 612 6.41 33.83 -40.43
N LEU A 613 5.81 34.68 -41.27
CA LEU A 613 4.47 35.19 -41.04
C LEU A 613 3.48 34.04 -40.92
N ARG A 614 3.62 32.92 -41.65
CA ARG A 614 2.69 31.79 -41.56
C ARG A 614 2.61 31.15 -40.17
N HIS A 615 3.69 31.28 -39.38
CA HIS A 615 3.85 30.69 -38.05
C HIS A 615 3.68 31.69 -36.89
N LEU A 616 3.48 32.98 -37.20
CA LEU A 616 3.45 34.06 -36.22
C LEU A 616 2.07 34.22 -35.55
N MET A 617 1.98 33.97 -34.24
CA MET A 617 0.74 33.90 -33.47
C MET A 617 0.71 34.89 -32.31
N GLY A 618 -0.49 35.36 -31.96
CA GLY A 618 -0.73 36.08 -30.69
C GLY A 618 -0.93 35.14 -29.50
N GLU A 619 -0.98 35.70 -28.29
CA GLU A 619 -1.14 34.95 -27.03
C GLU A 619 -2.34 33.98 -27.02
N SER A 620 -3.50 34.41 -27.51
CA SER A 620 -4.72 33.60 -27.53
C SER A 620 -4.59 32.39 -28.44
N GLU A 621 -3.97 32.54 -29.62
CA GLU A 621 -3.74 31.43 -30.56
C GLU A 621 -2.71 30.44 -30.02
N ALA A 622 -1.64 30.93 -29.40
CA ALA A 622 -0.63 30.09 -28.76
C ALA A 622 -1.21 29.28 -27.58
N ALA A 623 -2.03 29.91 -26.73
CA ALA A 623 -2.70 29.26 -25.59
C ALA A 623 -3.64 28.12 -26.02
N MET A 624 -4.30 28.25 -27.19
CA MET A 624 -5.20 27.21 -27.72
C MET A 624 -4.51 25.88 -27.99
N VAL A 625 -3.22 25.91 -28.31
CA VAL A 625 -2.44 24.72 -28.71
C VAL A 625 -1.62 24.16 -27.54
N PHE A 626 -1.26 24.99 -26.56
CA PHE A 626 -0.53 24.61 -25.35
C PHE A 626 -1.41 24.07 -24.21
N ARG A 627 -2.66 23.73 -24.49
CA ARG A 627 -3.60 23.15 -23.51
C ARG A 627 -3.31 21.67 -23.22
N LEU A 628 -3.46 21.29 -21.96
CA LEU A 628 -3.39 19.88 -21.52
C LEU A 628 -4.78 19.22 -21.62
N PRO A 629 -4.88 17.89 -21.84
CA PRO A 629 -6.17 17.20 -21.88
C PRO A 629 -6.96 17.31 -20.57
N ILE A 630 -8.26 17.02 -20.57
CA ILE A 630 -9.07 17.09 -19.33
C ILE A 630 -9.04 15.73 -18.61
N PRO A 631 -8.55 15.64 -17.36
CA PRO A 631 -8.66 14.41 -16.58
C PRO A 631 -10.09 14.14 -16.13
N MET A 632 -10.78 13.22 -16.80
CA MET A 632 -12.14 12.79 -16.42
C MET A 632 -12.13 11.80 -15.25
N SER A 633 -13.29 11.58 -14.66
CA SER A 633 -13.50 10.56 -13.61
C SER A 633 -13.19 9.13 -14.08
N GLN A 634 -13.25 8.88 -15.40
CA GLN A 634 -12.87 7.63 -16.09
C GLN A 634 -11.38 7.58 -16.51
N ALA A 635 -10.55 8.51 -16.01
CA ALA A 635 -9.14 8.72 -16.38
C ALA A 635 -8.94 9.21 -17.84
N ILE A 636 -7.77 9.80 -18.12
CA ILE A 636 -7.35 10.08 -19.50
C ILE A 636 -6.72 8.78 -20.04
N PRO A 637 -7.15 8.28 -21.20
CA PRO A 637 -6.61 7.05 -21.79
C PRO A 637 -5.08 7.11 -21.86
N GLY A 638 -4.41 6.13 -21.25
CA GLY A 638 -2.96 5.95 -21.27
C GLY A 638 -2.12 7.00 -20.51
N VAL A 639 -2.68 8.11 -20.03
CA VAL A 639 -1.92 9.08 -19.22
C VAL A 639 -1.85 8.60 -17.78
N PRO A 640 -0.67 8.64 -17.13
CA PRO A 640 -0.56 8.35 -15.70
C PRO A 640 -1.45 9.31 -14.90
N VAL A 641 -2.49 8.78 -14.25
CA VAL A 641 -3.33 9.54 -13.33
C VAL A 641 -2.76 9.42 -11.93
N MET A 642 -2.65 10.55 -11.24
CA MET A 642 -2.41 10.53 -9.80
C MET A 642 -3.64 9.98 -9.12
N GLU A 643 -3.51 8.80 -8.51
CA GLU A 643 -4.60 8.13 -7.78
C GLU A 643 -5.10 8.95 -6.58
N VAL A 644 -4.33 9.97 -6.16
CA VAL A 644 -4.56 10.81 -4.99
C VAL A 644 -4.37 12.27 -5.35
N LYS A 645 -5.25 13.14 -4.85
CA LYS A 645 -5.09 14.59 -4.90
C LYS A 645 -3.92 15.02 -3.98
N PRO A 646 -2.77 15.46 -4.50
CA PRO A 646 -1.60 15.74 -3.67
C PRO A 646 -1.77 17.09 -2.95
N ILE A 647 -2.32 17.07 -1.74
CA ILE A 647 -2.49 18.25 -0.90
C ILE A 647 -1.33 18.35 0.08
N ALA A 648 -0.60 19.46 0.03
CA ALA A 648 0.47 19.74 0.96
C ALA A 648 -0.06 19.97 2.39
N PRO A 649 0.65 19.46 3.41
CA PRO A 649 0.37 19.75 4.79
C PRO A 649 0.48 21.26 5.06
N PRO A 650 -0.24 21.77 6.07
CA PRO A 650 -0.14 23.16 6.45
C PRO A 650 1.24 23.47 7.04
N SER A 651 1.69 24.71 6.88
CA SER A 651 3.05 25.15 7.26
C SER A 651 3.30 25.20 8.76
N ASN A 652 2.25 25.13 9.58
CA ASN A 652 2.33 25.14 11.05
C ASN A 652 2.48 23.74 11.65
N LEU A 653 2.66 22.68 10.85
CA LEU A 653 3.01 21.37 11.41
C LEU A 653 4.40 21.46 12.09
N PRO A 654 4.58 20.80 13.25
CA PRO A 654 5.86 20.82 13.94
C PRO A 654 6.94 20.09 13.14
N MET A 655 8.21 20.46 13.34
CA MET A 655 9.38 19.80 12.73
C MET A 655 9.90 18.61 13.56
N HIS A 656 9.44 18.48 14.80
CA HIS A 656 9.86 17.46 15.76
C HIS A 656 8.65 16.79 16.40
N GLY A 657 8.85 15.60 16.96
CA GLY A 657 7.80 14.81 17.60
C GLY A 657 7.67 13.41 16.99
N VAL A 658 6.45 12.87 16.98
CA VAL A 658 6.17 11.56 16.38
C VAL A 658 5.84 11.70 14.91
N MET A 659 6.45 10.87 14.08
CA MET A 659 6.24 10.83 12.64
C MET A 659 5.02 9.99 12.30
N TRP A 660 4.02 10.61 11.69
CA TRP A 660 2.83 9.95 11.17
C TRP A 660 3.02 9.41 9.76
N GLY A 661 3.83 10.10 8.96
CA GLY A 661 3.94 9.83 7.53
C GLY A 661 4.82 10.85 6.81
N GLU A 662 4.74 10.81 5.50
CA GLU A 662 5.34 11.78 4.58
C GLU A 662 4.25 12.38 3.69
N SER A 663 4.35 13.67 3.39
CA SER A 663 3.40 14.29 2.47
C SER A 663 3.46 13.65 1.09
N VAL A 664 2.29 13.43 0.50
CA VAL A 664 2.18 13.05 -0.93
C VAL A 664 2.56 14.23 -1.82
N ALA A 665 2.21 15.45 -1.41
CA ALA A 665 2.60 16.65 -2.13
C ALA A 665 4.06 17.02 -1.83
N ARG A 666 4.74 17.58 -2.83
CA ARG A 666 6.11 18.06 -2.67
C ARG A 666 6.09 19.55 -2.45
N VAL A 667 6.76 19.99 -1.39
CA VAL A 667 7.01 21.40 -1.12
C VAL A 667 8.48 21.63 -1.46
N SER A 668 8.75 22.50 -2.44
CA SER A 668 10.12 22.77 -2.94
C SER A 668 10.86 21.49 -3.41
N GLY A 669 10.16 20.58 -4.07
CA GLY A 669 10.76 19.36 -4.65
C GLY A 669 10.93 18.16 -3.70
N SER A 670 10.76 18.34 -2.39
CA SER A 670 10.92 17.29 -1.38
C SER A 670 9.61 16.88 -0.71
N SER A 671 9.50 15.61 -0.27
CA SER A 671 8.41 15.16 0.59
C SER A 671 8.62 15.69 2.01
N LEU A 672 7.60 16.34 2.57
CA LEU A 672 7.67 16.85 3.95
C LEU A 672 7.34 15.72 4.93
N ARG A 673 8.17 15.52 5.96
CA ARG A 673 7.84 14.64 7.09
C ARG A 673 6.66 15.23 7.85
N VAL A 674 5.62 14.42 8.05
CA VAL A 674 4.42 14.81 8.79
C VAL A 674 4.62 14.40 10.24
N MET A 675 4.95 15.38 11.09
CA MET A 675 5.22 15.17 12.51
C MET A 675 4.09 15.76 13.35
N GLN A 676 3.95 15.27 14.58
CA GLN A 676 3.02 15.83 15.56
C GLN A 676 3.65 15.89 16.95
N SER A 677 3.36 16.96 17.69
CA SER A 677 3.79 17.16 19.06
C SER A 677 3.11 16.17 20.02
N VAL A 678 3.74 15.90 21.16
CA VAL A 678 3.14 15.04 22.19
C VAL A 678 1.87 15.67 22.79
N ASP A 679 1.83 16.99 22.99
CA ASP A 679 0.65 17.65 23.55
C ASP A 679 -0.56 17.58 22.61
N ASP A 680 -0.35 17.70 21.30
CA ASP A 680 -1.43 17.53 20.31
C ASP A 680 -1.94 16.07 20.29
N ARG A 681 -1.04 15.09 20.45
CA ARG A 681 -1.40 13.66 20.53
C ARG A 681 -2.24 13.32 21.76
N ARG A 682 -2.17 14.10 22.83
CA ARG A 682 -3.07 13.94 24.00
C ARG A 682 -4.54 14.19 23.66
N ARG A 683 -4.84 14.78 22.49
CA ARG A 683 -6.22 14.90 21.97
C ARG A 683 -6.64 13.72 21.09
N HIS A 684 -5.96 12.58 21.24
CA HIS A 684 -6.34 11.30 20.64
C HIS A 684 -6.27 11.29 19.11
N ALA A 685 -6.39 10.09 18.55
CA ALA A 685 -6.43 9.90 17.11
C ALA A 685 -7.43 8.81 16.70
N TYR A 686 -8.08 9.05 15.56
CA TYR A 686 -9.02 8.14 14.95
C TYR A 686 -8.52 7.74 13.56
N VAL A 687 -8.40 6.43 13.32
CA VAL A 687 -7.93 5.86 12.06
C VAL A 687 -9.02 4.96 11.47
N VAL A 688 -9.43 5.21 10.23
CA VAL A 688 -10.45 4.39 9.57
C VAL A 688 -10.03 3.98 8.16
N GLY A 689 -10.40 2.76 7.75
CA GLY A 689 -10.00 2.21 6.46
C GLY A 689 -10.38 0.74 6.28
N LYS A 690 -10.66 0.32 5.05
CA LYS A 690 -10.88 -1.11 4.72
C LYS A 690 -9.68 -1.99 5.12
N THR A 691 -9.87 -3.31 5.17
CA THR A 691 -8.79 -4.27 5.42
C THR A 691 -7.68 -4.13 4.38
N GLY A 692 -6.43 -4.30 4.80
CA GLY A 692 -5.27 -4.27 3.91
C GLY A 692 -4.87 -2.88 3.39
N THR A 693 -5.44 -1.78 3.90
CA THR A 693 -5.11 -0.42 3.43
C THR A 693 -3.87 0.19 4.11
N GLY A 694 -3.42 -0.34 5.25
CA GLY A 694 -2.22 0.14 5.96
C GLY A 694 -2.41 0.56 7.42
N LYS A 695 -3.62 0.41 7.99
CA LYS A 695 -3.92 0.80 9.39
C LYS A 695 -2.96 0.19 10.41
N SER A 696 -2.85 -1.13 10.46
CA SER A 696 -1.99 -1.82 11.44
C SER A 696 -0.52 -1.46 11.26
N THR A 697 -0.08 -1.17 10.02
CA THR A 697 1.26 -0.64 9.76
C THR A 697 1.49 0.75 10.37
N LEU A 698 0.51 1.65 10.25
CA LEU A 698 0.56 2.96 10.91
C LEU A 698 0.61 2.80 12.44
N LEU A 699 -0.31 2.03 13.02
CA LEU A 699 -0.38 1.80 14.47
C LEU A 699 0.93 1.22 15.01
N LYS A 700 1.49 0.21 14.31
CA LYS A 700 2.79 -0.36 14.63
C LYS A 700 3.89 0.71 14.68
N ASN A 701 4.00 1.54 13.65
CA ASN A 701 5.06 2.53 13.56
C ASN A 701 4.95 3.59 14.66
N LEU A 702 3.73 4.01 14.99
CA LEU A 702 3.49 4.95 16.09
C LEU A 702 3.86 4.32 17.43
N ALA A 703 3.42 3.07 17.68
CA ALA A 703 3.74 2.33 18.89
C ALA A 703 5.26 2.12 19.06
N LEU A 704 5.96 1.70 18.00
CA LEU A 704 7.41 1.51 18.06
C LEU A 704 8.18 2.81 18.25
N GLN A 705 7.72 3.93 17.68
CA GLN A 705 8.32 5.25 17.95
C GLN A 705 8.16 5.66 19.42
N ASP A 706 7.00 5.41 20.02
CA ASP A 706 6.77 5.69 21.43
C ASP A 706 7.60 4.77 22.35
N ILE A 707 7.74 3.49 21.97
CA ILE A 707 8.60 2.54 22.69
C ILE A 707 10.07 3.00 22.59
N GLU A 708 10.53 3.42 21.43
CA GLU A 708 11.90 3.94 21.26
C GLU A 708 12.13 5.22 22.07
N ALA A 709 11.12 6.09 22.16
CA ALA A 709 11.17 7.33 22.92
C ALA A 709 11.03 7.15 24.45
N GLY A 710 10.93 5.91 24.95
CA GLY A 710 10.82 5.63 26.38
C GLY A 710 9.44 5.88 26.98
N HIS A 711 8.38 5.98 26.16
CA HIS A 711 7.02 6.14 26.65
C HIS A 711 6.40 4.81 27.11
N GLY A 712 5.36 4.92 27.95
CA GLY A 712 4.49 3.79 28.28
C GLY A 712 3.49 3.56 27.18
N VAL A 713 3.33 2.30 26.76
CA VAL A 713 2.54 1.94 25.57
C VAL A 713 1.68 0.72 25.89
N CYS A 714 0.42 0.75 25.47
CA CYS A 714 -0.43 -0.43 25.40
C CYS A 714 -0.87 -0.64 23.94
N VAL A 715 -0.74 -1.87 23.43
CA VAL A 715 -1.25 -2.25 22.11
C VAL A 715 -2.20 -3.43 22.26
N ILE A 716 -3.42 -3.29 21.75
CA ILE A 716 -4.45 -4.33 21.77
C ILE A 716 -4.74 -4.76 20.33
N ASP A 717 -4.57 -6.05 20.06
CA ASP A 717 -4.79 -6.65 18.74
C ASP A 717 -5.61 -7.96 18.84
N PRO A 718 -6.77 -8.07 18.17
CA PRO A 718 -7.54 -9.30 18.09
C PRO A 718 -7.03 -10.34 17.08
N HIS A 719 -6.03 -10.01 16.26
CA HIS A 719 -5.56 -10.87 15.17
C HIS A 719 -4.15 -11.46 15.36
N SER A 720 -3.40 -11.03 16.38
CA SER A 720 -2.01 -11.41 16.70
C SER A 720 -0.95 -10.78 15.81
N ASP A 721 -1.20 -10.58 14.52
CA ASP A 721 -0.19 -10.14 13.55
C ASP A 721 0.51 -8.82 13.94
N LEU A 722 -0.22 -7.86 14.52
CA LEU A 722 0.36 -6.59 14.94
C LEU A 722 1.32 -6.77 16.12
N ILE A 723 0.96 -7.61 17.10
CA ILE A 723 1.76 -7.87 18.30
C ILE A 723 3.03 -8.64 17.94
N GLU A 724 2.91 -9.65 17.06
CA GLU A 724 4.06 -10.39 16.54
C GLU A 724 5.09 -9.47 15.87
N ASP A 725 4.61 -8.54 15.04
CA ASP A 725 5.48 -7.64 14.28
C ASP A 725 6.17 -6.60 15.18
N ILE A 726 5.48 -6.15 16.25
CA ILE A 726 6.03 -5.26 17.28
C ILE A 726 7.08 -6.00 18.11
N LEU A 727 6.78 -7.20 18.63
CA LEU A 727 7.69 -7.99 19.46
C LEU A 727 9.05 -8.20 18.80
N ALA A 728 9.04 -8.47 17.49
CA ALA A 728 10.26 -8.66 16.70
C ALA A 728 11.06 -7.37 16.46
N ARG A 729 10.55 -6.19 16.86
CA ARG A 729 11.18 -4.87 16.63
C ARG A 729 11.33 -4.02 17.89
N ILE A 730 11.05 -4.58 19.06
CA ILE A 730 11.32 -3.89 20.32
C ILE A 730 12.82 -3.64 20.46
N PRO A 731 13.24 -2.41 20.78
CA PRO A 731 14.65 -2.11 20.98
C PRO A 731 15.18 -2.81 22.23
N GLU A 732 16.46 -3.20 22.19
CA GLU A 732 17.09 -4.02 23.24
C GLU A 732 16.93 -3.43 24.65
N HIS A 733 17.04 -2.09 24.76
CA HIS A 733 16.95 -1.38 26.04
C HIS A 733 15.54 -1.38 26.67
N ARG A 734 14.50 -1.80 25.94
CA ARG A 734 13.10 -1.91 26.44
C ARG A 734 12.65 -3.35 26.68
N VAL A 735 13.48 -4.36 26.41
CA VAL A 735 13.11 -5.79 26.50
C VAL A 735 12.51 -6.16 27.86
N GLU A 736 13.05 -5.61 28.96
CA GLU A 736 12.60 -5.90 30.33
C GLU A 736 11.34 -5.11 30.77
N ASP A 737 10.91 -4.14 29.96
CA ASP A 737 9.71 -3.35 30.19
C ASP A 737 8.45 -3.99 29.59
N VAL A 738 8.61 -5.04 28.79
CA VAL A 738 7.52 -5.66 28.04
C VAL A 738 6.73 -6.63 28.91
N ILE A 739 5.43 -6.47 28.86
CA ILE A 739 4.43 -7.36 29.45
C ILE A 739 3.57 -7.86 28.31
N LEU A 740 3.65 -9.15 28.02
CA LEU A 740 2.82 -9.82 27.03
C LEU A 740 1.64 -10.50 27.75
N PHE A 741 0.43 -10.02 27.48
CA PHE A 741 -0.80 -10.71 27.82
C PHE A 741 -1.24 -11.53 26.61
N ASP A 742 -1.02 -12.84 26.65
CA ASP A 742 -1.45 -13.79 25.62
C ASP A 742 -2.26 -14.93 26.27
N PRO A 743 -3.60 -14.90 26.17
CA PRO A 743 -4.46 -15.95 26.73
C PRO A 743 -4.23 -17.34 26.11
N SER A 744 -3.55 -17.43 24.96
CA SER A 744 -3.24 -18.72 24.34
C SER A 744 -2.07 -19.45 25.01
N ASP A 745 -1.38 -18.83 25.97
CA ASP A 745 -0.40 -19.53 26.83
C ASP A 745 -1.13 -20.35 27.91
N GLU A 746 -1.38 -21.62 27.60
CA GLU A 746 -2.04 -22.56 28.50
C GLU A 746 -1.16 -23.02 29.66
N ASP A 747 0.16 -22.89 29.55
CA ASP A 747 1.11 -23.38 30.55
C ASP A 747 1.32 -22.37 31.68
N ARG A 748 1.38 -21.07 31.31
CA ARG A 748 1.62 -19.98 32.26
C ARG A 748 0.63 -18.83 32.12
N PRO A 749 -0.67 -19.06 32.41
CA PRO A 749 -1.70 -18.04 32.29
C PRO A 749 -1.45 -16.84 33.21
N VAL A 750 -1.62 -15.66 32.64
CA VAL A 750 -1.62 -14.38 33.37
C VAL A 750 -2.95 -14.21 34.10
N GLY A 751 -2.91 -13.92 35.39
CA GLY A 751 -4.12 -13.70 36.21
C GLY A 751 -4.72 -12.32 36.01
N LEU A 752 -6.04 -12.26 35.83
CA LEU A 752 -6.83 -11.03 35.70
C LEU A 752 -8.12 -11.14 36.51
N ASN A 753 -8.06 -10.74 37.78
CA ASN A 753 -9.23 -10.80 38.66
C ASN A 753 -10.01 -9.49 38.60
N LEU A 754 -11.19 -9.53 37.95
CA LEU A 754 -12.11 -8.40 37.90
C LEU A 754 -12.60 -7.97 39.29
N MET A 755 -12.70 -8.90 40.24
CA MET A 755 -13.40 -8.70 41.50
C MET A 755 -12.55 -7.97 42.56
N GLU A 756 -11.30 -7.64 42.23
CA GLU A 756 -10.41 -6.89 43.11
C GLU A 756 -10.89 -5.45 43.30
N ALA A 757 -11.28 -5.13 44.53
CA ALA A 757 -11.70 -3.81 44.94
C ALA A 757 -11.08 -3.44 46.28
N HIS A 758 -10.70 -2.17 46.45
CA HIS A 758 -10.11 -1.63 47.68
C HIS A 758 -11.09 -0.77 48.48
N SER A 759 -12.31 -0.56 47.98
CA SER A 759 -13.37 0.20 48.65
C SER A 759 -14.76 -0.27 48.22
N GLU A 760 -15.78 0.00 49.05
CA GLU A 760 -17.18 -0.28 48.70
C GLU A 760 -17.62 0.44 47.41
N ALA A 761 -17.19 1.69 47.21
CA ALA A 761 -17.49 2.43 45.99
C ALA A 761 -16.91 1.74 44.74
N GLU A 762 -15.72 1.17 44.85
CA GLU A 762 -15.08 0.42 43.76
C GLU A 762 -15.81 -0.89 43.47
N LYS A 763 -16.28 -1.63 44.49
CA LYS A 763 -17.13 -2.83 44.30
C LYS A 763 -18.35 -2.50 43.45
N HIS A 764 -19.11 -1.46 43.81
CA HIS A 764 -20.29 -1.05 43.06
C HIS A 764 -19.99 -0.59 41.63
N ARG A 765 -18.83 0.04 41.40
CA ARG A 765 -18.37 0.46 40.08
C ARG A 765 -18.07 -0.75 39.20
N ILE A 766 -17.24 -1.68 39.67
CA ILE A 766 -16.89 -2.94 38.98
C ILE A 766 -18.16 -3.70 38.59
N VAL A 767 -19.11 -3.83 39.51
CA VAL A 767 -20.37 -4.53 39.24
C VAL A 767 -21.18 -3.85 38.14
N THR A 768 -21.22 -2.52 38.13
CA THR A 768 -21.96 -1.76 37.11
C THR A 768 -21.30 -1.87 35.74
N GLU A 769 -19.98 -1.81 35.67
CA GLU A 769 -19.20 -1.94 34.44
C GLU A 769 -19.26 -3.36 33.87
N PHE A 770 -19.24 -4.37 34.74
CA PHE A 770 -19.42 -5.77 34.34
C PHE A 770 -20.82 -6.02 33.77
N ILE A 771 -21.87 -5.45 34.39
CA ILE A 771 -23.22 -5.50 33.83
C ILE A 771 -23.25 -4.81 32.45
N GLY A 772 -22.63 -3.64 32.31
CA GLY A 772 -22.52 -2.94 31.02
C GLY A 772 -21.81 -3.78 29.96
N MET A 773 -20.75 -4.51 30.35
CA MET A 773 -20.07 -5.46 29.48
C MET A 773 -20.99 -6.61 29.04
N LEU A 774 -21.75 -7.20 29.97
CA LEU A 774 -22.70 -8.27 29.65
C LEU A 774 -23.83 -7.79 28.72
N VAL A 775 -24.33 -6.56 28.90
CA VAL A 775 -25.28 -5.93 27.96
C VAL A 775 -24.64 -5.85 26.57
N ARG A 776 -23.40 -5.40 26.46
CA ARG A 776 -22.73 -5.26 25.17
C ARG A 776 -22.49 -6.61 24.47
N MET A 777 -22.15 -7.64 25.23
CA MET A 777 -21.88 -8.97 24.68
C MET A 777 -23.16 -9.71 24.28
N TYR A 778 -24.21 -9.63 25.10
CA TYR A 778 -25.39 -10.50 24.97
C TYR A 778 -26.68 -9.77 24.57
N ASP A 779 -26.73 -8.44 24.72
CA ASP A 779 -27.90 -7.63 24.41
C ASP A 779 -27.53 -6.25 23.79
N PRO A 780 -26.67 -6.20 22.75
CA PRO A 780 -26.16 -4.94 22.19
C PRO A 780 -27.25 -4.03 21.62
N HIS A 781 -28.41 -4.61 21.27
CA HIS A 781 -29.56 -3.89 20.74
C HIS A 781 -30.67 -3.64 21.78
N GLN A 782 -30.40 -3.91 23.06
CA GLN A 782 -31.35 -3.71 24.18
C GLN A 782 -32.72 -4.36 23.95
N GLN A 783 -32.72 -5.60 23.43
CA GLN A 783 -33.91 -6.41 23.15
C GLN A 783 -34.47 -7.09 24.42
N GLY A 784 -33.84 -6.87 25.59
CA GLY A 784 -34.34 -7.33 26.89
C GLY A 784 -33.74 -8.66 27.36
N ILE A 785 -32.71 -9.17 26.67
CA ILE A 785 -31.93 -10.35 27.07
C ILE A 785 -31.25 -10.07 28.43
N VAL A 786 -30.64 -8.89 28.59
CA VAL A 786 -29.99 -8.45 29.85
C VAL A 786 -30.87 -7.39 30.53
N GLY A 787 -32.12 -7.76 30.82
CA GLY A 787 -33.11 -6.86 31.43
C GLY A 787 -32.89 -6.56 32.92
N PRO A 788 -33.69 -5.65 33.53
CA PRO A 788 -33.47 -5.17 34.90
C PRO A 788 -33.41 -6.27 35.97
N ARG A 789 -34.19 -7.35 35.82
CA ARG A 789 -34.13 -8.51 36.74
C ARG A 789 -32.80 -9.25 36.67
N PHE A 790 -32.26 -9.45 35.47
CA PHE A 790 -30.95 -10.08 35.29
C PHE A 790 -29.87 -9.22 35.95
N GLN A 791 -29.88 -7.91 35.68
CA GLN A 791 -28.92 -6.96 36.25
C GLN A 791 -28.99 -6.95 37.79
N HIS A 792 -30.19 -6.96 38.36
CA HIS A 792 -30.39 -7.04 39.82
C HIS A 792 -29.81 -8.33 40.41
N ASN A 793 -30.04 -9.49 39.79
CA ASN A 793 -29.51 -10.76 40.27
C ASN A 793 -27.98 -10.83 40.17
N VAL A 794 -27.40 -10.44 39.02
CA VAL A 794 -25.93 -10.38 38.85
C VAL A 794 -25.31 -9.44 39.87
N ARG A 795 -25.90 -8.25 40.09
CA ARG A 795 -25.42 -7.28 41.07
C ARG A 795 -25.34 -7.88 42.48
N ASN A 796 -26.43 -8.49 42.95
CA ASN A 796 -26.46 -9.07 44.29
C ASN A 796 -25.50 -10.26 44.41
N ALA A 797 -25.40 -11.12 43.39
CA ALA A 797 -24.47 -12.25 43.40
C ALA A 797 -23.00 -11.79 43.45
N MET A 798 -22.64 -10.77 42.67
CA MET A 798 -21.28 -10.21 42.68
C MET A 798 -20.96 -9.55 44.02
N LEU A 799 -21.85 -8.70 44.55
CA LEU A 799 -21.64 -8.06 45.85
C LEU A 799 -21.53 -9.09 46.98
N THR A 800 -22.29 -10.19 46.90
CA THR A 800 -22.19 -11.32 47.84
C THR A 800 -20.82 -12.00 47.77
N ALA A 801 -20.30 -12.24 46.57
CA ALA A 801 -18.96 -12.81 46.41
C ALA A 801 -17.87 -11.85 46.92
N MET A 802 -18.01 -10.54 46.66
CA MET A 802 -17.09 -9.48 47.11
C MET A 802 -17.13 -9.20 48.62
N CYS A 803 -17.98 -9.88 49.41
CA CYS A 803 -17.91 -9.86 50.87
C CYS A 803 -16.74 -10.69 51.41
N THR A 804 -16.16 -11.55 50.58
CA THR A 804 -14.93 -12.28 50.90
C THR A 804 -13.78 -11.75 50.06
N ASP A 805 -12.67 -11.43 50.73
CA ASP A 805 -11.42 -11.09 50.07
C ASP A 805 -10.99 -12.23 49.15
N GLU A 806 -10.28 -11.89 48.07
CA GLU A 806 -9.76 -12.84 47.09
C GLU A 806 -10.83 -13.63 46.31
N SER A 807 -12.09 -13.16 46.31
CA SER A 807 -13.15 -13.71 45.47
C SER A 807 -12.91 -13.44 43.99
N THR A 808 -13.46 -14.31 43.14
CA THR A 808 -13.36 -14.22 41.67
C THR A 808 -14.72 -14.43 41.03
N LEU A 809 -14.80 -14.36 39.70
CA LEU A 809 -16.03 -14.68 38.97
C LEU A 809 -16.50 -16.14 39.19
N VAL A 810 -15.61 -17.04 39.63
CA VAL A 810 -15.98 -18.42 40.00
C VAL A 810 -16.89 -18.43 41.23
N GLU A 811 -16.60 -17.62 42.23
CA GLU A 811 -17.41 -17.47 43.43
C GLU A 811 -18.78 -16.83 43.16
N VAL A 812 -18.87 -15.98 42.14
CA VAL A 812 -20.16 -15.41 41.67
C VAL A 812 -21.06 -16.52 41.12
N VAL A 813 -20.51 -17.39 40.27
CA VAL A 813 -21.25 -18.56 39.75
C VAL A 813 -21.70 -19.47 40.89
N ARG A 814 -20.83 -19.72 41.88
CA ARG A 814 -21.21 -20.48 43.07
C ARG A 814 -22.33 -19.83 43.86
N ALA A 815 -22.31 -18.51 44.06
CA ALA A 815 -23.39 -17.80 44.74
C ALA A 815 -24.75 -17.98 44.01
N LEU A 816 -24.72 -18.13 42.68
CA LEU A 816 -25.92 -18.38 41.88
C LEU A 816 -26.38 -19.84 41.91
N THR A 817 -25.49 -20.82 42.08
CA THR A 817 -25.82 -22.26 41.98
C THR A 817 -25.90 -23.01 43.31
N ASP A 818 -25.21 -22.55 44.35
CA ASP A 818 -25.02 -23.25 45.62
C ASP A 818 -25.53 -22.37 46.79
N ILE A 819 -26.76 -22.66 47.22
CA ILE A 819 -27.37 -21.91 48.35
C ILE A 819 -26.67 -22.19 49.68
N GLU A 820 -26.03 -23.34 49.85
CA GLU A 820 -25.26 -23.66 51.08
C GLU A 820 -24.00 -22.81 51.16
N TYR A 821 -23.37 -22.52 50.02
CA TYR A 821 -22.30 -21.54 49.94
C TYR A 821 -22.79 -20.14 50.33
N VAL A 822 -23.93 -19.69 49.82
CA VAL A 822 -24.51 -18.38 50.20
C VAL A 822 -24.80 -18.32 51.69
N LYS A 823 -25.40 -19.37 52.28
CA LYS A 823 -25.66 -19.44 53.73
C LYS A 823 -24.39 -19.31 54.57
N LYS A 824 -23.27 -19.88 54.11
CA LYS A 824 -21.96 -19.75 54.78
C LYS A 824 -21.40 -18.32 54.73
N ILE A 825 -21.68 -17.57 53.66
CA ILE A 825 -21.21 -16.19 53.47
C ILE A 825 -22.15 -15.16 54.08
N LEU A 826 -23.45 -15.45 54.16
CA LEU A 826 -24.50 -14.55 54.64
C LEU A 826 -24.14 -13.78 55.93
N PRO A 827 -23.49 -14.40 56.96
CA PRO A 827 -23.08 -13.69 58.17
C PRO A 827 -22.04 -12.58 57.95
N ARG A 828 -21.28 -12.63 56.84
CA ARG A 828 -20.25 -11.65 56.44
C ARG A 828 -20.79 -10.51 55.59
N ILE A 829 -22.08 -10.54 55.22
CA ILE A 829 -22.69 -9.50 54.39
C ILE A 829 -23.15 -8.35 55.28
N ASP A 830 -22.44 -7.23 55.22
CA ASP A 830 -22.78 -6.03 56.00
C ASP A 830 -23.94 -5.23 55.40
N ASP A 831 -24.09 -5.21 54.07
CA ASP A 831 -25.15 -4.47 53.38
C ASP A 831 -26.55 -5.10 53.64
N PRO A 832 -27.48 -4.39 54.31
CA PRO A 832 -28.82 -4.89 54.58
C PRO A 832 -29.63 -5.18 53.31
N LEU A 833 -29.36 -4.50 52.19
CA LEU A 833 -30.08 -4.71 50.93
C LEU A 833 -29.68 -6.03 50.28
N VAL A 834 -28.38 -6.33 50.24
CA VAL A 834 -27.86 -7.61 49.72
C VAL A 834 -28.29 -8.75 50.64
N ARG A 835 -28.30 -8.55 51.97
CA ARG A 835 -28.81 -9.55 52.92
C ARG A 835 -30.31 -9.83 52.72
N ASN A 836 -31.12 -8.77 52.57
CA ASN A 836 -32.56 -8.88 52.34
C ASN A 836 -32.90 -9.59 51.01
N TYR A 837 -32.05 -9.45 49.99
CA TYR A 837 -32.19 -10.20 48.74
C TYR A 837 -32.18 -11.73 48.99
N TRP A 838 -31.23 -12.23 49.79
CA TRP A 838 -31.13 -13.66 50.10
C TRP A 838 -32.11 -14.15 51.17
N GLU A 839 -32.45 -13.32 52.17
CA GLU A 839 -33.34 -13.73 53.28
C GLU A 839 -34.83 -13.61 52.94
N LYS A 840 -35.21 -12.69 52.05
CA LYS A 840 -36.63 -12.44 51.72
C LYS A 840 -36.94 -12.63 50.24
N GLN A 841 -36.22 -11.97 49.33
CA GLN A 841 -36.59 -11.95 47.91
C GLN A 841 -36.44 -13.34 47.26
N ILE A 842 -35.26 -13.96 47.39
CA ILE A 842 -35.03 -15.30 46.83
C ILE A 842 -36.01 -16.32 47.44
N PRO A 843 -36.15 -16.49 48.78
CA PRO A 843 -37.10 -17.43 49.36
C PRO A 843 -38.56 -17.22 48.93
N SER A 844 -38.98 -15.97 48.72
CA SER A 844 -40.34 -15.62 48.25
C SER A 844 -40.64 -15.97 46.79
N THR A 845 -39.62 -16.34 46.01
CA THR A 845 -39.78 -16.79 44.61
C THR A 845 -40.06 -18.30 44.59
N SER A 846 -40.96 -18.78 43.70
CA SER A 846 -41.21 -20.23 43.57
C SER A 846 -39.97 -20.98 43.08
N ASP A 847 -39.77 -22.22 43.50
CA ASP A 847 -38.56 -22.99 43.14
C ASP A 847 -38.40 -23.23 41.63
N PHE A 848 -39.50 -23.38 40.89
CA PHE A 848 -39.48 -23.44 39.43
C PHE A 848 -38.89 -22.16 38.81
N HIS A 849 -39.44 -21.00 39.15
CA HIS A 849 -38.94 -19.71 38.66
C HIS A 849 -37.52 -19.38 39.16
N LYS A 850 -37.11 -19.86 40.36
CA LYS A 850 -35.71 -19.75 40.81
C LYS A 850 -34.78 -20.53 39.88
N SER A 851 -35.06 -21.80 39.61
CA SER A 851 -34.22 -22.65 38.76
C SER A 851 -34.08 -22.04 37.36
N GLU A 852 -35.20 -21.62 36.76
CA GLU A 852 -35.22 -21.04 35.41
C GLU A 852 -34.37 -19.75 35.31
N ILE A 853 -34.49 -18.85 36.29
CA ILE A 853 -33.73 -17.60 36.33
C ILE A 853 -32.24 -17.87 36.58
N LEU A 854 -31.92 -18.80 37.50
CA LEU A 854 -30.54 -19.12 37.86
C LEU A 854 -29.81 -19.85 36.73
N ASP A 855 -30.45 -20.84 36.09
CA ASP A 855 -29.90 -21.55 34.92
C ASP A 855 -29.65 -20.56 33.77
N TYR A 856 -30.57 -19.62 33.55
CA TYR A 856 -30.40 -18.56 32.58
C TYR A 856 -29.19 -17.66 32.89
N LEU A 857 -29.05 -17.19 34.14
CA LEU A 857 -27.91 -16.38 34.59
C LEU A 857 -26.60 -17.15 34.39
N VAL A 858 -26.53 -18.37 34.94
CA VAL A 858 -25.34 -19.23 34.92
C VAL A 858 -24.90 -19.55 33.50
N SER A 859 -25.83 -19.72 32.55
CA SER A 859 -25.48 -19.95 31.14
C SER A 859 -24.60 -18.85 30.52
N LYS A 860 -24.70 -17.60 31.01
CA LYS A 860 -23.90 -16.46 30.53
C LYS A 860 -22.52 -16.37 31.16
N PHE A 861 -22.33 -16.99 32.33
CA PHE A 861 -21.02 -17.08 33.01
C PHE A 861 -20.27 -18.37 32.66
N ASN A 862 -20.98 -19.48 32.46
CA ASN A 862 -20.40 -20.79 32.14
C ASN A 862 -19.55 -20.77 30.87
N ARG A 863 -19.81 -19.84 29.94
CA ARG A 863 -18.96 -19.67 28.76
C ARG A 863 -17.54 -19.22 29.08
N PHE A 864 -17.33 -18.51 30.20
CA PHE A 864 -16.01 -18.01 30.62
C PHE A 864 -15.42 -18.83 31.77
N VAL A 865 -16.26 -19.28 32.71
CA VAL A 865 -15.83 -20.09 33.86
C VAL A 865 -15.72 -21.57 33.50
N GLY A 866 -16.47 -22.04 32.50
CA GLY A 866 -16.42 -23.42 32.03
C GLY A 866 -15.18 -23.73 31.19
N ASP A 867 -14.75 -22.78 30.36
CA ASP A 867 -13.52 -22.89 29.57
C ASP A 867 -12.30 -22.84 30.50
N ARG A 868 -11.45 -23.87 30.45
CA ARG A 868 -10.25 -23.97 31.30
C ARG A 868 -9.27 -22.83 31.04
N LEU A 869 -9.10 -22.43 29.79
CA LEU A 869 -8.15 -21.39 29.39
C LEU A 869 -8.56 -20.06 30.00
N ILE A 870 -9.82 -19.68 29.83
CA ILE A 870 -10.37 -18.43 30.39
C ILE A 870 -10.47 -18.51 31.91
N ARG A 871 -10.98 -19.63 32.47
CA ARG A 871 -11.08 -19.84 33.91
C ARG A 871 -9.72 -19.69 34.61
N ASN A 872 -8.65 -20.16 34.01
CA ASN A 872 -7.31 -20.03 34.58
C ASN A 872 -6.79 -18.58 34.57
N ILE A 873 -7.39 -17.67 33.82
CA ILE A 873 -7.07 -16.24 33.80
C ILE A 873 -7.92 -15.49 34.83
N ILE A 874 -9.25 -15.61 34.73
CA ILE A 874 -10.21 -14.85 35.58
C ILE A 874 -10.48 -15.48 36.95
N GLY A 875 -10.12 -16.75 37.12
CA GLY A 875 -10.28 -17.49 38.37
C GLY A 875 -9.08 -17.37 39.30
N GLN A 876 -8.03 -16.62 38.94
CA GLN A 876 -6.95 -16.36 39.89
C GLN A 876 -7.42 -15.35 40.93
N ARG A 877 -7.04 -15.57 42.20
CA ARG A 877 -7.41 -14.69 43.32
C ARG A 877 -6.89 -13.27 43.17
N HIS A 878 -5.71 -13.14 42.55
CA HIS A 878 -5.01 -11.89 42.36
C HIS A 878 -4.69 -11.66 40.89
N THR A 879 -4.84 -10.41 40.44
CA THR A 879 -4.33 -9.95 39.15
C THR A 879 -2.80 -9.93 39.21
N THR A 880 -2.17 -10.56 38.22
CA THR A 880 -0.71 -10.70 38.17
C THR A 880 -0.01 -9.47 37.57
N ILE A 881 -0.77 -8.59 36.92
CA ILE A 881 -0.30 -7.33 36.32
C ILE A 881 -0.84 -6.15 37.13
N ASP A 882 0.06 -5.34 37.69
CA ASP A 882 -0.32 -4.05 38.26
C ASP A 882 -0.44 -2.99 37.16
N PHE A 883 -1.67 -2.73 36.69
CA PHE A 883 -1.94 -1.73 35.66
C PHE A 883 -1.51 -0.31 36.05
N ARG A 884 -1.52 0.03 37.34
CA ARG A 884 -1.10 1.35 37.81
C ARG A 884 0.41 1.48 37.66
N GLN A 885 1.15 0.45 38.06
CA GLN A 885 2.58 0.35 37.84
C GLN A 885 2.92 0.40 36.34
N VAL A 886 2.15 -0.28 35.48
CA VAL A 886 2.36 -0.26 34.02
C VAL A 886 2.34 1.17 33.48
N MET A 887 1.36 1.97 33.88
CA MET A 887 1.23 3.36 33.43
C MET A 887 2.29 4.28 34.05
N ASP A 888 2.48 4.20 35.37
CA ASP A 888 3.34 5.13 36.09
C ASP A 888 4.84 4.85 35.88
N GLN A 889 5.21 3.59 35.63
CA GLN A 889 6.59 3.20 35.29
C GLN A 889 6.84 3.07 33.79
N LYS A 890 5.93 3.59 32.94
CA LYS A 890 6.09 3.64 31.48
C LYS A 890 6.40 2.27 30.85
N LYS A 891 5.74 1.20 31.30
CA LYS A 891 5.93 -0.16 30.76
C LYS A 891 5.27 -0.33 29.39
N VAL A 892 5.60 -1.41 28.69
CA VAL A 892 5.03 -1.77 27.38
C VAL A 892 4.09 -2.97 27.56
N LEU A 893 2.79 -2.74 27.51
CA LEU A 893 1.77 -3.78 27.59
C LEU A 893 1.32 -4.19 26.18
N LEU A 894 1.60 -5.42 25.79
CA LEU A 894 1.18 -6.00 24.53
C LEU A 894 0.07 -7.02 24.80
N VAL A 895 -1.11 -6.79 24.23
CA VAL A 895 -2.29 -7.63 24.45
C VAL A 895 -2.63 -8.36 23.16
N ASN A 896 -2.36 -9.65 23.14
CA ASN A 896 -2.67 -10.54 22.03
C ASN A 896 -4.00 -11.27 22.29
N LEU A 897 -5.07 -10.90 21.58
CA LEU A 897 -6.39 -11.50 21.71
C LEU A 897 -6.76 -12.34 20.49
N SER A 898 -5.80 -13.13 19.98
CA SER A 898 -5.94 -13.92 18.75
C SER A 898 -7.25 -14.73 18.71
N LYS A 899 -8.25 -14.20 17.99
CA LYS A 899 -9.58 -14.83 17.86
C LYS A 899 -9.50 -16.24 17.29
N GLY A 900 -8.50 -16.51 16.45
CA GLY A 900 -8.26 -17.84 15.87
C GLY A 900 -7.79 -18.88 16.89
N LYS A 901 -7.11 -18.47 17.97
CA LYS A 901 -6.62 -19.36 19.02
C LYS A 901 -7.62 -19.54 20.16
N ILE A 902 -8.24 -18.45 20.62
CA ILE A 902 -9.07 -18.46 21.85
C ILE A 902 -10.57 -18.33 21.59
N GLY A 903 -10.97 -18.13 20.34
CA GLY A 903 -12.36 -17.92 19.95
C GLY A 903 -12.81 -16.45 20.07
N PRO A 904 -13.80 -16.04 19.26
CA PRO A 904 -14.23 -14.63 19.16
C PRO A 904 -14.90 -14.10 20.43
N GLU A 905 -15.75 -14.90 21.09
CA GLU A 905 -16.46 -14.48 22.32
C GLU A 905 -15.48 -14.28 23.48
N SER A 906 -14.55 -15.20 23.68
CA SER A 906 -13.51 -15.13 24.72
C SER A 906 -12.55 -13.95 24.49
N ALA A 907 -12.13 -13.73 23.24
CA ALA A 907 -11.32 -12.57 22.87
C ALA A 907 -12.05 -11.25 23.15
N GLN A 908 -13.33 -11.16 22.82
CA GLN A 908 -14.15 -9.98 23.11
C GLN A 908 -14.30 -9.75 24.61
N PHE A 909 -14.59 -10.80 25.39
CA PHE A 909 -14.72 -10.73 26.85
C PHE A 909 -13.43 -10.23 27.51
N LEU A 910 -12.29 -10.88 27.24
CA LEU A 910 -11.00 -10.49 27.80
C LEU A 910 -10.57 -9.10 27.35
N GLY A 911 -10.83 -8.74 26.09
CA GLY A 911 -10.52 -7.40 25.59
C GLY A 911 -11.34 -6.31 26.26
N LEU A 912 -12.66 -6.49 26.41
CA LEU A 912 -13.51 -5.56 27.15
C LEU A 912 -13.06 -5.44 28.61
N LEU A 913 -12.75 -6.57 29.25
CA LEU A 913 -12.28 -6.60 30.63
C LEU A 913 -10.97 -5.82 30.84
N LEU A 914 -9.98 -6.06 29.97
CA LEU A 914 -8.68 -5.37 30.01
C LEU A 914 -8.79 -3.89 29.74
N VAL A 915 -9.56 -3.50 28.72
CA VAL A 915 -9.82 -2.11 28.40
C VAL A 915 -10.48 -1.41 29.59
N GLN A 916 -11.53 -2.01 30.16
CA GLN A 916 -12.18 -1.44 31.34
C GLN A 916 -11.19 -1.21 32.47
N ARG A 917 -10.37 -2.21 32.81
CA ARG A 917 -9.36 -2.09 33.88
C ARG A 917 -8.36 -0.98 33.56
N LEU A 918 -7.84 -0.91 32.34
CA LEU A 918 -6.93 0.15 31.90
C LEU A 918 -7.56 1.55 32.04
N LEU A 919 -8.80 1.74 31.59
CA LEU A 919 -9.47 3.04 31.63
C LEU A 919 -9.77 3.47 33.07
N ILE A 920 -10.20 2.56 33.94
CA ILE A 920 -10.42 2.85 35.37
C ILE A 920 -9.11 3.21 36.06
N THR A 921 -8.05 2.45 35.78
CA THR A 921 -6.71 2.76 36.29
C THR A 921 -6.23 4.12 35.80
N ALA A 922 -6.52 4.51 34.56
CA ALA A 922 -6.21 5.85 34.07
C ALA A 922 -6.93 6.93 34.88
N LEU A 923 -8.24 6.77 35.11
CA LEU A 923 -9.03 7.71 35.91
C LEU A 923 -8.55 7.81 37.36
N SER A 924 -8.03 6.71 37.93
CA SER A 924 -7.50 6.71 39.29
C SER A 924 -6.25 7.58 39.44
N ARG A 925 -5.55 7.93 38.34
CA ARG A 925 -4.37 8.82 38.33
C ARG A 925 -4.69 10.29 38.60
N ALA A 926 -5.94 10.61 38.94
CA ALA A 926 -6.37 11.93 39.41
C ALA A 926 -5.56 12.42 40.63
N ASP A 927 -5.03 11.49 41.42
CA ASP A 927 -4.19 11.71 42.59
C ASP A 927 -2.76 12.18 42.27
N VAL A 928 -2.29 12.00 41.04
CA VAL A 928 -0.97 12.47 40.58
C VAL A 928 -1.08 13.87 39.99
N ALA A 929 -0.18 14.78 40.33
CA ALA A 929 -0.15 16.12 39.75
C ALA A 929 0.07 16.08 38.22
N PRO A 930 -0.58 16.96 37.42
CA PRO A 930 -0.51 16.89 35.95
C PRO A 930 0.90 16.93 35.33
N ASP A 931 1.82 17.66 35.95
CA ASP A 931 3.22 17.84 35.56
C ASP A 931 4.11 16.62 35.89
N GLN A 932 3.70 15.82 36.87
CA GLN A 932 4.41 14.60 37.30
C GLN A 932 3.84 13.34 36.67
N ARG A 933 2.70 13.45 35.96
CA ARG A 933 1.99 12.31 35.41
C ARG A 933 2.59 11.90 34.05
N PRO A 934 3.20 10.70 33.94
CA PRO A 934 3.76 10.27 32.66
C PRO A 934 2.66 9.96 31.64
N ASP A 935 2.93 10.32 30.38
CA ASP A 935 2.06 9.98 29.26
C ASP A 935 2.05 8.47 29.00
N PHE A 936 0.85 7.94 28.73
CA PHE A 936 0.61 6.56 28.38
C PHE A 936 -0.20 6.47 27.09
N PHE A 937 0.35 5.80 26.07
CA PHE A 937 -0.26 5.70 24.74
C PHE A 937 -0.99 4.38 24.58
N LEU A 938 -2.29 4.45 24.30
CA LEU A 938 -3.15 3.28 24.11
C LEU A 938 -3.51 3.15 22.62
N TYR A 939 -3.05 2.07 22.00
CA TYR A 939 -3.33 1.70 20.61
C TYR A 939 -4.31 0.54 20.57
N VAL A 940 -5.44 0.71 19.90
CA VAL A 940 -6.46 -0.33 19.78
C VAL A 940 -6.77 -0.57 18.31
N ASP A 941 -6.36 -1.74 17.79
CA ASP A 941 -6.79 -2.20 16.48
C ASP A 941 -8.19 -2.82 16.55
N GLU A 942 -8.95 -2.71 15.46
CA GLU A 942 -10.35 -3.16 15.38
C GLU A 942 -11.22 -2.74 16.58
N PHE A 943 -11.15 -1.44 16.90
CA PHE A 943 -11.75 -0.81 18.08
C PHE A 943 -13.23 -1.11 18.30
N GLN A 944 -14.00 -1.37 17.24
CA GLN A 944 -15.42 -1.70 17.35
C GLN A 944 -15.70 -2.93 18.24
N ASN A 945 -14.72 -3.85 18.37
CA ASN A 945 -14.87 -5.02 19.23
C ASN A 945 -14.88 -4.66 20.73
N PHE A 946 -14.29 -3.51 21.10
CA PHE A 946 -14.02 -3.13 22.48
C PHE A 946 -14.61 -1.76 22.86
N ALA A 947 -15.26 -1.08 21.91
CA ALA A 947 -15.86 0.23 22.11
C ALA A 947 -16.90 0.17 23.26
N THR A 948 -16.86 1.11 24.20
CA THR A 948 -17.77 1.21 25.34
C THR A 948 -18.01 2.68 25.66
N GLU A 949 -19.03 3.01 26.47
CA GLU A 949 -19.28 4.40 26.89
C GLU A 949 -18.10 5.00 27.69
N LEU A 950 -17.32 4.17 28.38
CA LEU A 950 -16.08 4.60 29.06
C LEU A 950 -15.07 5.23 28.08
N PHE A 951 -15.01 4.76 26.83
CA PHE A 951 -14.18 5.41 25.82
C PHE A 951 -14.66 6.81 25.50
N ALA A 952 -15.97 7.08 25.46
CA ALA A 952 -16.46 8.44 25.21
C ALA A 952 -16.02 9.40 26.32
N THR A 953 -16.05 8.95 27.57
CA THR A 953 -15.51 9.70 28.72
C THR A 953 -14.00 9.94 28.57
N VAL A 954 -13.23 8.90 28.22
CA VAL A 954 -11.78 9.02 28.06
C VAL A 954 -11.39 9.85 26.83
N LEU A 955 -12.14 9.81 25.75
CA LEU A 955 -11.92 10.67 24.58
C LEU A 955 -12.19 12.15 24.91
N SER A 956 -13.10 12.42 25.84
CA SER A 956 -13.45 13.78 26.25
C SER A 956 -12.53 14.32 27.36
N GLU A 957 -12.10 13.46 28.29
CA GLU A 957 -11.41 13.87 29.53
C GLU A 957 -10.03 13.23 29.74
N GLY A 958 -9.64 12.24 28.93
CA GLY A 958 -8.44 11.41 29.08
C GLY A 958 -7.14 12.19 29.12
N ARG A 959 -7.08 13.36 28.46
CA ARG A 959 -5.95 14.30 28.56
C ARG A 959 -5.61 14.64 30.01
N LYS A 960 -6.61 14.82 30.88
CA LYS A 960 -6.42 15.14 32.30
C LYS A 960 -5.77 14.01 33.08
N TYR A 961 -5.70 12.81 32.52
CA TYR A 961 -5.18 11.58 33.12
C TYR A 961 -3.90 11.08 32.44
N GLY A 962 -3.33 11.87 31.53
CA GLY A 962 -2.08 11.52 30.82
C GLY A 962 -2.23 10.29 29.92
N VAL A 963 -3.42 10.06 29.36
CA VAL A 963 -3.67 8.96 28.43
C VAL A 963 -4.00 9.51 27.05
N ALA A 964 -3.29 9.02 26.04
CA ALA A 964 -3.50 9.34 24.65
C ALA A 964 -3.95 8.09 23.89
N VAL A 965 -5.21 8.07 23.44
CA VAL A 965 -5.80 6.93 22.74
C VAL A 965 -5.70 7.10 21.22
N THR A 966 -5.23 6.07 20.52
CA THR A 966 -5.30 5.95 19.07
C THR A 966 -6.11 4.70 18.72
N VAL A 967 -7.27 4.88 18.11
CA VAL A 967 -8.18 3.77 17.76
C VAL A 967 -8.28 3.58 16.26
N ALA A 968 -8.35 2.33 15.82
CA ALA A 968 -8.51 1.99 14.41
C ALA A 968 -9.77 1.14 14.15
N ASN A 969 -10.50 1.44 13.07
CA ASN A 969 -11.68 0.69 12.65
C ASN A 969 -11.64 0.35 11.15
N GLN A 970 -12.31 -0.74 10.78
CA GLN A 970 -12.56 -1.05 9.37
C GLN A 970 -13.71 -0.22 8.79
N TYR A 971 -14.81 -0.12 9.54
CA TYR A 971 -16.04 0.52 9.12
C TYR A 971 -16.55 1.47 10.21
N LEU A 972 -16.92 2.69 9.84
CA LEU A 972 -17.53 3.67 10.75
C LEU A 972 -18.92 3.22 11.21
N THR A 973 -19.64 2.55 10.29
CA THR A 973 -20.99 2.00 10.52
C THR A 973 -21.06 0.91 11.59
N GLN A 974 -19.94 0.28 11.96
CA GLN A 974 -19.87 -0.70 13.05
C GLN A 974 -19.89 -0.06 14.45
N LEU A 975 -19.68 1.25 14.54
CA LEU A 975 -19.72 1.98 15.80
C LEU A 975 -21.13 2.51 16.05
N ASP A 976 -21.57 2.38 17.31
CA ASP A 976 -22.79 3.01 17.80
C ASP A 976 -22.76 4.52 17.59
N HIS A 977 -23.93 5.12 17.41
CA HIS A 977 -24.07 6.55 17.10
C HIS A 977 -23.37 7.44 18.13
N THR A 978 -23.58 7.16 19.42
CA THR A 978 -23.03 7.95 20.54
C THR A 978 -21.49 7.93 20.56
N ILE A 979 -20.88 6.78 20.27
CA ILE A 979 -19.43 6.63 20.21
C ILE A 979 -18.87 7.37 19.00
N ARG A 980 -19.57 7.32 17.86
CA ARG A 980 -19.19 8.05 16.66
C ARG A 980 -19.21 9.56 16.88
N GLU A 981 -20.25 10.08 17.52
CA GLU A 981 -20.35 11.49 17.92
C GLU A 981 -19.22 11.88 18.88
N ALA A 982 -18.91 11.03 19.86
CA ALA A 982 -17.80 11.27 20.78
C ALA A 982 -16.43 11.31 20.07
N ILE A 983 -16.23 10.47 19.05
CA ILE A 983 -15.01 10.49 18.22
C ILE A 983 -14.91 11.80 17.45
N PHE A 984 -15.95 12.17 16.67
CA PHE A 984 -15.90 13.39 15.85
C PHE A 984 -15.87 14.67 16.67
N GLY A 985 -16.47 14.67 17.87
CA GLY A 985 -16.48 15.84 18.75
C GLY A 985 -15.18 16.07 19.53
N ASN A 986 -14.41 15.01 19.84
CA ASN A 986 -13.31 15.13 20.80
C ASN A 986 -11.93 14.75 20.26
N VAL A 987 -11.85 14.00 19.16
CA VAL A 987 -10.58 13.58 18.59
C VAL A 987 -9.94 14.72 17.77
N GLY A 988 -8.72 15.09 18.13
CA GLY A 988 -7.97 16.15 17.44
C GLY A 988 -7.36 15.71 16.11
N THR A 989 -7.15 14.40 15.91
CA THR A 989 -6.46 13.86 14.73
C THR A 989 -7.29 12.77 14.04
N ILE A 990 -7.66 12.98 12.79
CA ILE A 990 -8.47 12.04 11.99
C ILE A 990 -7.68 11.62 10.75
N LEU A 991 -7.55 10.31 10.54
CA LEU A 991 -6.92 9.73 9.37
C LEU A 991 -7.89 8.78 8.68
N SER A 992 -8.09 9.03 7.39
CA SER A 992 -8.85 8.15 6.52
C SER A 992 -7.93 7.49 5.52
N PHE A 993 -7.81 6.17 5.59
CA PHE A 993 -7.44 5.36 4.43
C PHE A 993 -8.66 5.15 3.53
N ARG A 994 -8.50 4.35 2.48
CA ARG A 994 -9.60 3.98 1.58
C ARG A 994 -10.82 3.40 2.31
N LEU A 995 -11.99 3.97 2.04
CA LEU A 995 -13.29 3.64 2.66
C LEU A 995 -14.27 2.93 1.71
N GLY A 996 -15.38 2.48 2.29
CA GLY A 996 -16.61 2.13 1.55
C GLY A 996 -17.51 3.35 1.36
N THR A 997 -18.51 3.24 0.48
CA THR A 997 -19.39 4.37 0.09
C THR A 997 -20.12 4.99 1.27
N GLN A 998 -20.66 4.18 2.17
CA GLN A 998 -21.39 4.66 3.35
C GLN A 998 -20.46 5.38 4.33
N ASP A 999 -19.31 4.78 4.66
CA ASP A 999 -18.33 5.37 5.57
C ASP A 999 -17.74 6.67 5.00
N ALA A 1000 -17.49 6.71 3.69
CA ALA A 1000 -16.98 7.90 3.00
C ALA A 1000 -17.99 9.06 3.06
N ALA A 1001 -19.28 8.79 2.88
CA ALA A 1001 -20.33 9.81 3.01
C ALA A 1001 -20.43 10.37 4.43
N ILE A 1002 -20.21 9.52 5.45
CA ILE A 1002 -20.23 9.92 6.86
C ILE A 1002 -19.00 10.76 7.23
N LEU A 1003 -17.80 10.41 6.72
CA LEU A 1003 -16.55 11.09 7.08
C LEU A 1003 -16.26 12.34 6.25
N ALA A 1004 -16.78 12.45 5.02
CA ALA A 1004 -16.53 13.57 4.13
C ALA A 1004 -16.76 14.96 4.76
N PRO A 1005 -17.80 15.20 5.60
CA PRO A 1005 -17.99 16.47 6.28
C PRO A 1005 -16.80 16.91 7.14
N GLU A 1006 -16.07 15.97 7.76
CA GLU A 1006 -14.89 16.29 8.57
C GLU A 1006 -13.68 16.73 7.74
N MET A 1007 -13.65 16.34 6.46
CA MET A 1007 -12.55 16.60 5.52
C MET A 1007 -12.85 17.76 4.55
N TYR A 1008 -14.04 18.35 4.64
CA TYR A 1008 -14.45 19.52 3.86
C TYR A 1008 -13.64 20.78 4.25
N PRO A 1009 -13.31 21.69 3.31
CA PRO A 1009 -13.63 21.69 1.87
C PRO A 1009 -12.61 20.97 0.99
N VAL A 1010 -11.57 20.37 1.56
CA VAL A 1010 -10.42 19.89 0.79
C VAL A 1010 -10.72 18.58 0.07
N PHE A 1011 -11.37 17.64 0.77
CA PHE A 1011 -11.71 16.32 0.24
C PHE A 1011 -13.20 16.03 0.33
N GLY A 1012 -13.72 15.26 -0.62
CA GLY A 1012 -15.08 14.72 -0.58
C GLY A 1012 -15.12 13.19 -0.51
N ALA A 1013 -16.33 12.62 -0.55
CA ALA A 1013 -16.54 11.18 -0.35
C ALA A 1013 -15.76 10.30 -1.33
N ASP A 1014 -15.76 10.65 -2.62
CA ASP A 1014 -15.05 9.86 -3.63
C ASP A 1014 -13.51 9.91 -3.43
N ASP A 1015 -12.93 10.89 -2.70
CA ASP A 1015 -11.47 10.97 -2.49
C ASP A 1015 -11.12 9.83 -1.55
N LEU A 1016 -11.92 9.73 -0.48
CA LEU A 1016 -11.85 8.68 0.52
C LEU A 1016 -12.14 7.29 -0.08
N LEU A 1017 -12.87 7.19 -1.19
CA LEU A 1017 -13.12 5.92 -1.89
C LEU A 1017 -11.94 5.42 -2.73
N ASN A 1018 -11.09 6.33 -3.21
CA ASN A 1018 -10.10 6.04 -4.24
C ASN A 1018 -8.66 6.07 -3.74
N LEU A 1019 -8.43 6.22 -2.42
CA LEU A 1019 -7.09 6.22 -1.85
C LEU A 1019 -6.33 4.89 -2.12
N PRO A 1020 -5.06 4.94 -2.55
CA PRO A 1020 -4.17 3.80 -2.66
C PRO A 1020 -3.84 3.20 -1.29
N LYS A 1021 -3.21 2.03 -1.32
CA LYS A 1021 -2.64 1.42 -0.12
C LYS A 1021 -1.61 2.38 0.51
N PHE A 1022 -1.54 2.39 1.84
CA PHE A 1022 -0.59 3.19 2.61
C PHE A 1022 -0.74 4.71 2.44
N THR A 1023 -1.86 5.19 1.89
CA THR A 1023 -2.12 6.61 1.68
C THR A 1023 -3.37 7.05 2.42
N THR A 1024 -3.31 8.22 3.05
CA THR A 1024 -4.41 8.76 3.85
C THR A 1024 -4.76 10.20 3.47
N CYS A 1025 -6.05 10.52 3.60
CA CYS A 1025 -6.49 11.88 3.84
C CYS A 1025 -6.42 12.12 5.35
N SER A 1026 -5.63 13.10 5.76
CA SER A 1026 -5.26 13.35 7.15
C SER A 1026 -5.65 14.76 7.57
N LYS A 1027 -6.23 14.87 8.76
CA LYS A 1027 -6.52 16.12 9.45
C LYS A 1027 -5.90 16.02 10.84
N LEU A 1028 -4.74 16.65 11.02
CA LEU A 1028 -4.01 16.63 12.30
C LEU A 1028 -4.35 17.87 13.12
N LEU A 1029 -4.18 17.76 14.42
CA LEU A 1029 -4.06 18.90 15.30
C LEU A 1029 -2.61 19.41 15.30
N ALA A 1030 -2.42 20.72 15.19
CA ALA A 1030 -1.13 21.38 15.28
C ALA A 1030 -1.25 22.62 16.17
N ASP A 1031 -0.48 22.66 17.26
CA ASP A 1031 -0.52 23.70 18.28
C ASP A 1031 -1.94 23.97 18.82
N GLY A 1032 -2.70 22.89 19.02
CA GLY A 1032 -4.07 22.96 19.50
C GLY A 1032 -5.12 23.44 18.49
N VAL A 1033 -4.72 23.72 17.24
CA VAL A 1033 -5.61 24.13 16.14
C VAL A 1033 -5.78 22.99 15.15
N ALA A 1034 -7.03 22.73 14.73
CA ALA A 1034 -7.30 21.75 13.69
C ALA A 1034 -6.73 22.24 12.35
N ALA A 1035 -5.75 21.52 11.83
CA ALA A 1035 -5.09 21.89 10.60
C ALA A 1035 -5.99 21.58 9.39
N ARG A 1036 -5.78 22.26 8.26
CA ARG A 1036 -6.52 21.93 7.03
C ARG A 1036 -6.22 20.48 6.64
N PRO A 1037 -7.19 19.70 6.14
CA PRO A 1037 -6.92 18.35 5.66
C PRO A 1037 -5.87 18.32 4.54
N PHE A 1038 -5.03 17.29 4.52
CA PHE A 1038 -3.99 17.09 3.51
C PHE A 1038 -3.77 15.60 3.23
N THR A 1039 -2.93 15.28 2.24
CA THR A 1039 -2.62 13.88 1.90
C THR A 1039 -1.24 13.48 2.34
N MET A 1040 -1.13 12.31 2.97
CA MET A 1040 0.15 11.74 3.38
C MET A 1040 0.21 10.23 3.06
N ARG A 1041 1.43 9.72 2.90
CA ARG A 1041 1.72 8.29 2.89
C ARG A 1041 2.27 7.87 4.25
N THR A 1042 1.83 6.72 4.72
CA THR A 1042 2.42 6.10 5.91
C THR A 1042 3.84 5.66 5.59
N VAL A 1043 4.78 5.91 6.50
CA VAL A 1043 6.11 5.31 6.43
C VAL A 1043 5.97 3.80 6.58
N LEU A 1044 6.85 3.04 5.93
CA LEU A 1044 6.90 1.59 6.12
C LEU A 1044 8.10 1.29 6.99
N ASP A 1045 7.92 0.53 8.07
CA ASP A 1045 9.03 0.12 8.90
C ASP A 1045 9.90 -0.88 8.14
N THR A 1046 11.11 -0.46 7.81
CA THR A 1046 12.06 -1.23 7.04
C THR A 1046 13.04 -2.01 7.95
N ARG A 1047 12.97 -1.85 9.28
CA ARG A 1047 13.83 -2.58 10.21
C ARG A 1047 13.60 -4.10 10.09
N PRO A 1048 14.67 -4.90 10.04
CA PRO A 1048 14.54 -6.35 9.96
C PRO A 1048 13.92 -6.89 11.27
N PRO A 1049 12.97 -7.85 11.19
CA PRO A 1049 12.42 -8.48 12.37
C PRO A 1049 13.46 -9.39 13.04
N ASP A 1050 13.59 -9.28 14.36
CA ASP A 1050 14.43 -10.13 15.20
C ASP A 1050 13.57 -11.14 15.98
N GLN A 1051 13.43 -12.33 15.40
CA GLN A 1051 12.63 -13.40 15.99
C GLN A 1051 13.25 -13.99 17.27
N ALA A 1052 14.58 -13.97 17.39
CA ALA A 1052 15.25 -14.47 18.59
C ALA A 1052 14.94 -13.57 19.80
N ARG A 1053 14.94 -12.25 19.59
CA ARG A 1053 14.55 -11.27 20.60
C ARG A 1053 13.08 -11.37 20.98
N ALA A 1054 12.19 -11.54 20.00
CA ALA A 1054 10.77 -11.76 20.26
C ALA A 1054 10.54 -12.97 21.19
N LEU A 1055 11.23 -14.09 20.94
CA LEU A 1055 11.18 -15.29 21.79
C LEU A 1055 11.71 -15.01 23.21
N ARG A 1056 12.82 -14.29 23.33
CA ARG A 1056 13.37 -13.90 24.64
C ARG A 1056 12.39 -13.02 25.43
N ILE A 1057 11.78 -12.03 24.79
CA ILE A 1057 10.78 -11.15 25.41
C ILE A 1057 9.59 -11.97 25.93
N ARG A 1058 9.08 -12.91 25.13
CA ARG A 1058 7.98 -13.80 25.53
C ARG A 1058 8.33 -14.57 26.78
N GLU A 1059 9.48 -15.24 26.80
CA GLU A 1059 9.87 -16.08 27.93
C GLU A 1059 10.11 -15.26 29.20
N LEU A 1060 10.73 -14.08 29.10
CA LEU A 1060 10.90 -13.16 30.23
C LEU A 1060 9.54 -12.71 30.81
N SER A 1061 8.61 -12.28 29.95
CA SER A 1061 7.26 -11.88 30.38
C SER A 1061 6.51 -13.04 31.02
N ARG A 1062 6.56 -14.21 30.38
CA ARG A 1062 5.89 -15.44 30.81
C ARG A 1062 6.36 -15.91 32.19
N GLN A 1063 7.66 -15.82 32.46
CA GLN A 1063 8.23 -16.17 33.77
C GLN A 1063 7.84 -15.17 34.86
N LYS A 1064 7.79 -13.87 34.52
CA LYS A 1064 7.58 -12.80 35.49
C LYS A 1064 6.10 -12.59 35.87
N TYR A 1065 5.19 -12.73 34.89
CA TYR A 1065 3.77 -12.41 35.07
C TYR A 1065 2.86 -13.64 34.98
N GLY A 1066 3.28 -14.72 34.32
CA GLY A 1066 2.51 -15.96 34.23
C GLY A 1066 2.70 -16.85 35.46
N ARG A 1067 1.64 -17.57 35.85
CA ARG A 1067 1.65 -18.58 36.93
C ARG A 1067 1.51 -19.98 36.38
N ASP A 1068 2.06 -20.98 37.05
CA ASP A 1068 1.94 -22.37 36.63
C ASP A 1068 0.47 -22.80 36.52
N ALA A 1069 0.07 -23.30 35.35
CA ALA A 1069 -1.33 -23.62 35.08
C ALA A 1069 -1.87 -24.77 35.94
N ALA A 1070 -1.04 -25.71 36.38
CA ALA A 1070 -1.48 -26.79 37.26
C ALA A 1070 -1.76 -26.25 38.66
N GLU A 1071 -0.89 -25.38 39.20
CA GLU A 1071 -1.12 -24.71 40.49
C GLU A 1071 -2.39 -23.84 40.46
N VAL A 1072 -2.57 -23.08 39.38
CA VAL A 1072 -3.77 -22.22 39.21
C VAL A 1072 -5.03 -23.07 39.13
N SER A 1073 -5.03 -24.12 38.31
CA SER A 1073 -6.17 -25.03 38.18
C SER A 1073 -6.50 -25.73 39.50
N GLU A 1074 -5.50 -26.14 40.28
CA GLU A 1074 -5.69 -26.75 41.59
C GLU A 1074 -6.29 -25.76 42.60
N ASP A 1075 -5.78 -24.53 42.70
CA ASP A 1075 -6.33 -23.50 43.60
C ASP A 1075 -7.80 -23.19 43.27
N VAL A 1076 -8.15 -23.03 41.98
CA VAL A 1076 -9.54 -22.81 41.55
C VAL A 1076 -10.43 -24.01 41.91
N LEU A 1077 -9.98 -25.23 41.63
CA LEU A 1077 -10.76 -26.44 41.92
C LEU A 1077 -10.89 -26.71 43.42
N ALA A 1078 -9.87 -26.40 44.22
CA ALA A 1078 -9.90 -26.55 45.66
C ALA A 1078 -10.99 -25.67 46.28
N ARG A 1079 -11.12 -24.42 45.82
CA ARG A 1079 -12.21 -23.53 46.27
C ARG A 1079 -13.58 -24.07 45.89
N PHE A 1080 -13.71 -24.72 44.74
CA PHE A 1080 -14.95 -25.38 44.33
C PHE A 1080 -15.25 -26.66 45.14
N ARG A 1081 -14.23 -27.48 45.47
CA ARG A 1081 -14.36 -28.76 46.18
C ARG A 1081 -14.50 -28.65 47.70
N ALA A 1082 -14.04 -27.57 48.32
CA ALA A 1082 -14.03 -27.41 49.78
C ALA A 1082 -15.42 -27.48 50.46
N SER A 1083 -16.54 -27.57 49.73
CA SER A 1083 -17.86 -27.88 50.30
C SER A 1083 -18.31 -29.35 50.16
N LEU A 1084 -17.72 -30.16 49.28
CA LEU A 1084 -18.10 -31.58 49.12
C LEU A 1084 -17.58 -32.49 50.25
N ARG A 1085 -16.63 -32.00 51.06
CA ARG A 1085 -16.12 -32.71 52.25
C ARG A 1085 -16.79 -32.29 53.55
N SER A 1086 -17.76 -31.36 53.50
CA SER A 1086 -18.55 -30.93 54.68
C SER A 1086 -19.99 -31.45 54.66
N SER A 1087 -20.30 -32.46 53.82
CA SER A 1087 -21.57 -33.19 53.83
C SER A 1087 -21.47 -34.48 54.63
#